data_AF-A0AAE3XRP0-F1
#
_entry.id   AF-A0AAE3XRP0-F1
#
_cell.length_a   1.000
_cell.length_b   1.000
_cell.length_c   1.000
_cell.angle_alpha   90.00
_cell.angle_beta   90.00
_cell.angle_gamma   90.00
#
_symmetry.space_group_name_H-M   'P 1'
#
loop_
_entity.id
_entity.type
_entity.pdbx_description
1 polymer ?
#
loop_
_entity_poly.entity_id
_entity_poly.type
_entity_poly.pdbx_seq_one_letter_code
_entity_poly.pdbx_strand_id
1 'polypeptide(L)'
;MIHFYRVLIFLFFLGVSFNSFSNKPNWAIETSYAKPLTASEQQNFGDVYYLLINSQYNISLSEYYFKSVLHIISEQGVQNYSRIDLEYDPSYQEIEWLEVSVIRNGKKLNKLDSDLIISLDVENQAERHLYNKSKTQSINLKDIRKGDVLIYSYLRKGDNPILKDKFNTKGQFNYSERIGKISRSIIYKNDRKFNTNYINPIKELQYSKTESNGYVIEKWEAENISPVYYEDGTPSWHNVNTAIEISEDNDWGDVRLWAFDLFDQEIDQKRVSAELQKIIKDGQTENEKITAIIRFVQDDIRYLGFEDGIHAYLPHNPAEILDQRFGDCKDKSLLLVTMLKAIGVEAYPVLVNTIALKGLINKLPSRRAFNHCIVQIKNNGTFWIDPTLKLQGGDYRSMFWPNYEYGLVINSDDTKLTEISPNTNSSITTNEYLTVGKPEESSEFKIETLYYGEAADTQRNYIQSTSKSKMTQNYNDFYASKFNAIDREATKITVEDNREDNIVKIIEEYTISDLWKSLNDSSNVHTFRIGPYSMAGSITYPETKDRKSPYWILYPTNLTHHIWLQMPHQWSLSQDNIKYYSNSLNSYYLSEYISNSNTIHLNYKYKTNNNYVPLEEIADFINYHNQLDAIFEMEVNTHEEKNPFIKAKNSFNWGYPFLVIFFVISVWLMLYWNKHYDPISKEDDERFFRENIGGWLILPGIVILISPIINVFTLLNIEYLESDIWGVVLQMLKENNIYYDLWISIMFLEFFFSVFMFCASILIAYQFIAKRTSFPINYSGVLVINFVVRTLIYMSLVYIQGNVSSYDIATNPSSIIFQLILLCIWIPIIIFSNRVQETFVKRRKKDSVMKSDAKQLID
;
A
#
# COMPACT_ATOMS: atom_id res chain seq x y z
N MET A 1 -2.74 23.01 -84.58
CA MET A 1 -2.07 23.81 -83.52
C MET A 1 -2.83 23.87 -82.20
N ILE A 2 -4.16 23.93 -82.18
CA ILE A 2 -4.97 24.07 -80.94
C ILE A 2 -5.06 22.76 -80.10
N HIS A 3 -4.89 21.58 -80.72
CA HIS A 3 -4.85 20.31 -79.99
C HIS A 3 -3.51 20.00 -79.30
N PHE A 4 -2.41 20.63 -79.73
CA PHE A 4 -1.09 20.41 -79.11
C PHE A 4 -0.94 21.18 -77.78
N TYR A 5 -1.56 22.37 -77.69
CA TYR A 5 -1.61 23.15 -76.46
C TYR A 5 -2.53 22.57 -75.38
N ARG A 6 -3.57 21.81 -75.76
CA ARG A 6 -4.45 21.15 -74.78
C ARG A 6 -3.79 19.95 -74.11
N VAL A 7 -2.86 19.26 -74.77
CA VAL A 7 -2.09 18.17 -74.16
C VAL A 7 -0.99 18.71 -73.24
N LEU A 8 -0.39 19.86 -73.56
CA LEU A 8 0.60 20.52 -72.70
C LEU A 8 0.00 21.16 -71.44
N ILE A 9 -1.24 21.66 -71.50
CA ILE A 9 -1.96 22.19 -70.31
C ILE A 9 -2.51 21.05 -69.44
N PHE A 10 -2.86 19.90 -70.02
CA PHE A 10 -3.27 18.72 -69.24
C PHE A 10 -2.08 18.04 -68.53
N LEU A 11 -0.86 18.19 -69.05
CA LEU A 11 0.38 17.75 -68.38
C LEU A 11 0.90 18.73 -67.31
N PHE A 12 0.38 19.97 -67.26
CA PHE A 12 0.72 20.94 -66.20
C PHE A 12 -0.20 20.83 -64.97
N PHE A 13 -1.33 20.12 -65.08
CA PHE A 13 -2.26 19.84 -63.98
C PHE A 13 -2.20 18.40 -63.44
N LEU A 14 -1.37 17.55 -64.03
CA LEU A 14 -0.86 16.35 -63.34
C LEU A 14 0.30 16.78 -62.43
N GLY A 15 -0.05 17.55 -61.39
CA GLY A 15 0.70 17.54 -60.15
C GLY A 15 0.61 16.13 -59.59
N VAL A 16 1.45 15.24 -60.13
CA VAL A 16 1.83 14.03 -59.41
C VAL A 16 2.45 14.55 -58.14
N SER A 17 1.70 14.48 -57.04
CA SER A 17 2.23 14.49 -55.70
C SER A 17 3.18 13.29 -55.63
N PHE A 18 4.41 13.47 -56.12
CA PHE A 18 5.52 12.72 -55.58
C PHE A 18 5.52 13.12 -54.12
N ASN A 19 5.00 12.24 -53.26
CA ASN A 19 5.38 12.22 -51.86
C ASN A 19 6.91 12.11 -51.85
N SER A 20 7.60 13.25 -51.91
CA SER A 20 9.01 13.32 -51.62
C SER A 20 9.10 13.10 -50.13
N PHE A 21 9.06 11.83 -49.72
CA PHE A 21 9.51 11.46 -48.39
C PHE A 21 10.91 12.03 -48.25
N SER A 22 11.05 13.02 -47.36
CA SER A 22 12.26 13.82 -47.32
C SER A 22 13.39 12.98 -46.76
N ASN A 23 14.58 13.22 -47.31
CA ASN A 23 15.78 12.63 -46.76
C ASN A 23 16.01 13.21 -45.36
N LYS A 24 16.57 12.37 -44.47
CA LYS A 24 17.07 12.79 -43.16
C LYS A 24 17.73 14.20 -43.25
N PRO A 25 17.41 15.13 -42.33
CA PRO A 25 17.98 16.47 -42.36
C PRO A 25 19.51 16.44 -42.41
N ASN A 26 20.10 17.28 -43.25
CA ASN A 26 21.56 17.29 -43.45
C ASN A 26 22.35 17.61 -42.16
N TRP A 27 21.71 18.27 -41.19
CA TRP A 27 22.31 18.58 -39.89
C TRP A 27 22.18 17.44 -38.87
N ALA A 28 21.27 16.48 -39.09
CA ALA A 28 21.01 15.42 -38.12
C ALA A 28 22.16 14.40 -38.10
N ILE A 29 22.69 14.15 -36.91
CA ILE A 29 23.85 13.29 -36.67
C ILE A 29 23.41 11.82 -36.75
N GLU A 30 24.15 10.98 -37.47
CA GLU A 30 23.87 9.53 -37.50
C GLU A 30 24.45 8.87 -36.24
N THR A 31 23.64 8.01 -35.62
CA THR A 31 24.04 7.27 -34.41
C THR A 31 23.78 5.79 -34.66
N SER A 32 24.79 4.95 -34.41
CA SER A 32 24.64 3.50 -34.46
C SER A 32 23.70 3.01 -33.36
N TYR A 33 23.05 1.87 -33.56
CA TYR A 33 22.17 1.23 -32.59
C TYR A 33 22.74 -0.11 -32.11
N ALA A 34 22.31 -0.56 -30.93
CA ALA A 34 22.74 -1.85 -30.36
C ALA A 34 22.30 -3.04 -31.22
N LYS A 35 22.93 -4.20 -31.05
CA LYS A 35 22.54 -5.40 -31.81
C LYS A 35 21.17 -5.94 -31.34
N PRO A 36 20.32 -6.45 -32.26
CA PRO A 36 19.13 -7.19 -31.89
C PRO A 36 19.45 -8.41 -31.02
N LEU A 37 18.52 -8.78 -30.14
CA LEU A 37 18.67 -9.91 -29.24
C LEU A 37 18.50 -11.25 -29.97
N THR A 38 19.29 -12.24 -29.59
CA THR A 38 19.07 -13.64 -29.97
C THR A 38 17.81 -14.20 -29.30
N ALA A 39 17.29 -15.31 -29.84
CA ALA A 39 16.09 -15.95 -29.28
C ALA A 39 16.25 -16.40 -27.82
N SER A 40 17.47 -16.75 -27.39
CA SER A 40 17.76 -17.09 -25.99
C SER A 40 17.79 -15.87 -25.08
N GLU A 41 18.32 -14.74 -25.55
CA GLU A 41 18.39 -13.50 -24.75
C GLU A 41 17.02 -12.88 -24.53
N GLN A 42 16.12 -13.01 -25.51
CA GLN A 42 14.74 -12.52 -25.45
C GLN A 42 13.93 -13.01 -24.25
N GLN A 43 14.27 -14.15 -23.64
CA GLN A 43 13.55 -14.71 -22.50
C GLN A 43 13.63 -13.85 -21.23
N ASN A 44 14.62 -12.94 -21.14
CA ASN A 44 14.88 -12.12 -19.96
C ASN A 44 14.50 -10.64 -20.14
N PHE A 45 13.71 -10.30 -21.16
CA PHE A 45 13.34 -8.94 -21.50
C PHE A 45 11.82 -8.77 -21.47
N GLY A 46 11.38 -7.51 -21.36
CA GLY A 46 9.97 -7.12 -21.44
C GLY A 46 9.41 -7.24 -22.85
N ASP A 47 8.47 -6.37 -23.19
CA ASP A 47 7.75 -6.44 -24.46
C ASP A 47 8.62 -6.03 -25.66
N VAL A 48 9.56 -5.13 -25.41
CA VAL A 48 10.50 -4.61 -26.40
C VAL A 48 11.90 -4.40 -25.82
N TYR A 49 12.87 -4.27 -26.71
CA TYR A 49 14.20 -3.77 -26.38
C TYR A 49 14.55 -2.61 -27.30
N TYR A 50 14.75 -1.42 -26.73
CA TYR A 50 15.15 -0.24 -27.48
C TYR A 50 16.63 -0.35 -27.87
N LEU A 51 16.91 -0.67 -29.13
CA LEU A 51 18.26 -0.70 -29.67
C LEU A 51 18.87 0.69 -29.77
N LEU A 52 18.05 1.71 -30.03
CA LEU A 52 18.43 3.11 -30.02
C LEU A 52 17.24 4.02 -29.72
N ILE A 53 17.46 4.99 -28.85
CA ILE A 53 16.65 6.21 -28.74
C ILE A 53 17.57 7.39 -29.05
N ASN A 54 17.29 8.12 -30.12
CA ASN A 54 18.11 9.26 -30.54
C ASN A 54 17.24 10.51 -30.68
N SER A 55 17.55 11.56 -29.94
CA SER A 55 16.83 12.83 -29.98
C SER A 55 17.80 14.00 -30.16
N GLN A 56 17.55 14.86 -31.14
CA GLN A 56 18.43 15.98 -31.47
C GLN A 56 17.62 17.25 -31.64
N TYR A 57 17.99 18.31 -30.94
CA TYR A 57 17.43 19.65 -31.12
C TYR A 57 18.40 20.51 -31.90
N ASN A 58 17.97 21.03 -33.05
CA ASN A 58 18.61 22.15 -33.71
C ASN A 58 17.89 23.43 -33.28
N ILE A 59 18.42 24.06 -32.23
CA ILE A 59 17.80 25.22 -31.58
C ILE A 59 17.77 26.41 -32.53
N SER A 60 18.78 26.55 -33.41
CA SER A 60 18.83 27.66 -34.37
C SER A 60 17.82 27.55 -35.51
N LEU A 61 17.30 26.35 -35.78
CA LEU A 61 16.26 26.13 -36.80
C LEU A 61 14.88 25.86 -36.17
N SER A 62 14.77 25.80 -34.84
CA SER A 62 13.58 25.29 -34.14
C SER A 62 13.13 23.92 -34.68
N GLU A 63 14.09 23.01 -34.84
CA GLU A 63 13.82 21.67 -35.36
C GLU A 63 14.22 20.59 -34.34
N TYR A 64 13.35 19.59 -34.18
CA TYR A 64 13.56 18.42 -33.34
C TYR A 64 13.54 17.16 -34.20
N TYR A 65 14.68 16.49 -34.29
CA TYR A 65 14.81 15.20 -34.96
C TYR A 65 14.77 14.07 -33.93
N PHE A 66 13.96 13.05 -34.19
CA PHE A 66 13.90 11.84 -33.37
C PHE A 66 14.03 10.59 -34.23
N LYS A 67 14.79 9.61 -33.73
CA LYS A 67 14.89 8.26 -34.32
C LYS A 67 14.85 7.23 -33.20
N SER A 68 13.98 6.24 -33.36
CA SER A 68 13.91 5.06 -32.49
C SER A 68 14.14 3.80 -33.30
N VAL A 69 14.87 2.86 -32.72
CA VAL A 69 15.07 1.51 -33.22
C VAL A 69 14.72 0.56 -32.09
N LEU A 70 13.70 -0.26 -32.27
CA LEU A 70 13.20 -1.16 -31.26
C LEU A 70 13.07 -2.59 -31.80
N HIS A 71 13.45 -3.55 -30.98
CA HIS A 71 13.30 -4.98 -31.26
C HIS A 71 12.07 -5.51 -30.52
N ILE A 72 11.11 -6.08 -31.24
CA ILE A 72 9.83 -6.55 -30.67
C ILE A 72 9.99 -7.99 -30.17
N ILE A 73 9.70 -8.22 -28.90
CA ILE A 73 10.05 -9.47 -28.19
C ILE A 73 8.81 -10.31 -27.86
N SER A 74 7.71 -9.67 -27.49
CA SER A 74 6.47 -10.35 -27.08
C SER A 74 5.31 -10.05 -28.03
N GLU A 75 4.22 -10.82 -27.93
CA GLU A 75 2.97 -10.53 -28.63
C GLU A 75 2.34 -9.22 -28.14
N GLN A 76 2.50 -8.90 -26.85
CA GLN A 76 2.09 -7.61 -26.30
C GLN A 76 2.90 -6.46 -26.93
N GLY A 77 4.19 -6.66 -27.18
CA GLY A 77 5.03 -5.74 -27.94
C GLY A 77 4.53 -5.55 -29.38
N VAL A 78 4.06 -6.62 -30.05
CA VAL A 78 3.41 -6.50 -31.36
C VAL A 78 2.17 -5.61 -31.24
N GLN A 79 1.30 -5.84 -30.27
CA GLN A 79 0.08 -5.05 -30.08
C GLN A 79 0.39 -3.57 -29.79
N ASN A 80 1.30 -3.30 -28.86
CA ASN A 80 1.63 -1.95 -28.39
C ASN A 80 2.37 -1.12 -29.45
N TYR A 81 3.19 -1.75 -30.30
CA TYR A 81 4.04 -1.06 -31.29
C TYR A 81 3.59 -1.24 -32.74
N SER A 82 2.38 -1.77 -32.97
CA SER A 82 1.73 -1.75 -34.29
C SER A 82 1.12 -0.39 -34.64
N ARG A 83 1.08 0.55 -33.70
CA ARG A 83 0.66 1.92 -33.91
C ARG A 83 1.74 2.86 -33.37
N ILE A 84 2.10 3.88 -34.13
CA ILE A 84 3.01 4.94 -33.66
C ILE A 84 2.23 6.24 -33.66
N ASP A 85 2.21 6.91 -32.51
CA ASP A 85 1.49 8.15 -32.27
C ASP A 85 2.47 9.29 -32.01
N LEU A 86 2.32 10.40 -32.75
CA LEU A 86 3.11 11.61 -32.58
C LEU A 86 2.17 12.79 -32.29
N GLU A 87 2.27 13.33 -31.08
CA GLU A 87 1.52 14.52 -30.67
C GLU A 87 2.27 15.82 -31.01
N TYR A 88 1.54 16.81 -31.49
CA TYR A 88 2.06 18.14 -31.84
C TYR A 88 0.95 19.20 -31.82
N ASP A 89 1.32 20.46 -31.62
CA ASP A 89 0.39 21.59 -31.77
C ASP A 89 0.45 22.14 -33.21
N PRO A 90 -0.61 22.00 -34.02
CA PRO A 90 -0.60 22.44 -35.42
C PRO A 90 -0.56 23.96 -35.59
N SER A 91 -0.75 24.76 -34.54
CA SER A 91 -0.71 26.24 -34.62
C SER A 91 0.70 26.80 -34.75
N TYR A 92 1.72 26.07 -34.29
CA TYR A 92 3.13 26.45 -34.42
C TYR A 92 4.07 25.29 -34.71
N GLN A 93 3.57 24.04 -34.81
CA GLN A 93 4.40 22.88 -35.13
C GLN A 93 3.93 22.15 -36.38
N GLU A 94 4.89 21.55 -37.06
CA GLU A 94 4.69 20.62 -38.17
C GLU A 94 5.43 19.31 -37.90
N ILE A 95 4.81 18.19 -38.25
CA ILE A 95 5.42 16.86 -38.18
C ILE A 95 5.68 16.34 -39.58
N GLU A 96 6.92 15.87 -39.77
CA GLU A 96 7.38 15.28 -41.01
C GLU A 96 7.96 13.88 -40.74
N TRP A 97 7.28 12.84 -41.24
CA TRP A 97 7.76 11.46 -41.15
C TRP A 97 8.90 11.23 -42.12
N LEU A 98 10.03 10.75 -41.62
CA LEU A 98 11.25 10.54 -42.41
C LEU A 98 11.47 9.06 -42.75
N GLU A 99 11.23 8.17 -41.78
CA GLU A 99 11.40 6.74 -41.94
C GLU A 99 10.39 6.00 -41.08
N VAL A 100 9.77 4.96 -41.65
CA VAL A 100 9.12 3.88 -40.90
C VAL A 100 9.44 2.59 -41.62
N SER A 101 10.17 1.68 -40.97
CA SER A 101 10.70 0.48 -41.61
C SER A 101 10.78 -0.68 -40.63
N VAL A 102 10.64 -1.90 -41.14
CA VAL A 102 10.80 -3.13 -40.37
C VAL A 102 11.95 -3.94 -40.95
N ILE A 103 12.88 -4.38 -40.10
CA ILE A 103 13.89 -5.37 -40.48
C ILE A 103 13.40 -6.75 -40.02
N ARG A 104 13.25 -7.66 -40.97
CA ARG A 104 12.88 -9.06 -40.75
C ARG A 104 13.82 -9.97 -41.51
N ASN A 105 14.43 -10.94 -40.82
CA ASN A 105 15.42 -11.86 -41.41
C ASN A 105 16.53 -11.13 -42.20
N GLY A 106 17.01 -10.00 -41.68
CA GLY A 106 18.03 -9.16 -42.32
C GLY A 106 17.56 -8.31 -43.50
N LYS A 107 16.29 -8.44 -43.93
CA LYS A 107 15.72 -7.62 -45.01
C LYS A 107 14.95 -6.43 -44.43
N LYS A 108 15.29 -5.22 -44.88
CA LYS A 108 14.56 -3.99 -44.55
C LYS A 108 13.32 -3.83 -45.45
N LEU A 109 12.17 -3.62 -44.84
CA LEU A 109 10.87 -3.43 -45.48
C LEU A 109 10.38 -2.02 -45.14
N ASN A 110 10.14 -1.19 -46.16
CA ASN A 110 9.52 0.12 -45.95
C ASN A 110 8.05 -0.07 -45.52
N LYS A 111 7.65 0.62 -44.46
CA LYS A 111 6.29 0.63 -43.90
C LYS A 111 5.70 2.05 -43.85
N LEU A 112 6.45 3.07 -44.27
CA LEU A 112 5.96 4.43 -44.38
C LEU A 112 5.04 4.53 -45.61
N ASP A 113 3.75 4.66 -45.33
CA ASP A 113 2.69 4.82 -46.32
C ASP A 113 1.80 5.98 -45.86
N SER A 114 1.70 7.02 -46.68
CA SER A 114 0.92 8.22 -46.35
C SER A 114 -0.56 7.91 -46.15
N ASP A 115 -1.08 6.87 -46.82
CA ASP A 115 -2.49 6.48 -46.74
C ASP A 115 -2.83 5.81 -45.40
N LEU A 116 -1.81 5.42 -44.61
CA LEU A 116 -1.95 4.85 -43.27
C LEU A 116 -1.79 5.90 -42.17
N ILE A 117 -1.41 7.14 -42.51
CA ILE A 117 -1.28 8.24 -41.57
C ILE A 117 -2.66 8.86 -41.38
N ILE A 118 -3.14 8.83 -40.14
CA ILE A 118 -4.38 9.49 -39.73
C ILE A 118 -4.05 10.61 -38.76
N SER A 119 -4.73 11.74 -38.92
CA SER A 119 -4.65 12.83 -37.96
C SER A 119 -5.91 12.80 -37.10
N LEU A 120 -5.70 12.77 -35.79
CA LEU A 120 -6.77 12.72 -34.79
C LEU A 120 -6.63 13.92 -33.86
N ASP A 121 -7.76 14.52 -33.49
CA ASP A 121 -7.77 15.52 -32.42
C ASP A 121 -7.56 14.82 -31.07
N VAL A 122 -6.74 15.41 -30.19
CA VAL A 122 -6.48 14.88 -28.85
C VAL A 122 -7.50 15.47 -27.90
N GLU A 123 -8.32 14.63 -27.27
CA GLU A 123 -9.32 15.07 -26.28
C GLU A 123 -9.34 14.12 -25.09
N ASN A 124 -8.15 13.85 -24.53
CA ASN A 124 -7.93 12.88 -23.45
C ASN A 124 -8.34 13.39 -22.05
N GLN A 125 -8.74 14.66 -21.94
CA GLN A 125 -9.18 15.27 -20.69
C GLN A 125 -10.50 16.05 -20.86
N ALA A 126 -11.24 15.79 -21.94
CA ALA A 126 -12.51 16.45 -22.20
C ALA A 126 -13.55 16.16 -21.11
N GLU A 127 -13.52 14.97 -20.49
CA GLU A 127 -14.35 14.68 -19.30
C GLU A 127 -14.00 15.52 -18.08
N ARG A 128 -12.77 16.08 -18.03
CA ARG A 128 -12.33 17.05 -17.02
C ARG A 128 -12.54 18.50 -17.48
N HIS A 129 -13.18 18.71 -18.63
CA HIS A 129 -13.35 20.01 -19.29
C HIS A 129 -12.03 20.71 -19.63
N LEU A 130 -10.98 19.93 -19.88
CA LEU A 130 -9.69 20.41 -20.37
C LEU A 130 -9.59 20.00 -21.83
N TYR A 131 -9.53 21.00 -22.70
CA TYR A 131 -9.51 20.82 -24.14
C TYR A 131 -8.12 21.04 -24.68
N ASN A 132 -7.70 20.16 -25.57
CA ASN A 132 -6.41 20.26 -26.22
C ASN A 132 -6.57 20.71 -27.68
N LYS A 133 -5.73 21.65 -28.14
CA LYS A 133 -5.64 22.00 -29.56
C LYS A 133 -4.57 21.18 -30.31
N SER A 134 -3.84 20.34 -29.60
CA SER A 134 -2.88 19.39 -30.13
C SER A 134 -3.57 18.31 -30.95
N LYS A 135 -2.85 17.85 -31.97
CA LYS A 135 -3.24 16.74 -32.82
C LYS A 135 -2.26 15.60 -32.64
N THR A 136 -2.77 14.38 -32.80
CA THR A 136 -1.94 13.19 -32.95
C THR A 136 -1.91 12.79 -34.42
N GLN A 137 -0.72 12.70 -34.99
CA GLN A 137 -0.52 11.92 -36.21
C GLN A 137 -0.21 10.47 -35.82
N SER A 138 -1.07 9.56 -36.25
CA SER A 138 -0.96 8.12 -35.99
C SER A 138 -0.66 7.38 -37.29
N ILE A 139 0.28 6.44 -37.26
CA ILE A 139 0.46 5.46 -38.33
C ILE A 139 0.17 4.04 -37.83
N ASN A 140 -0.77 3.36 -38.49
CA ASN A 140 -1.14 1.98 -38.19
C ASN A 140 -0.35 1.02 -39.08
N LEU A 141 0.59 0.29 -38.48
CA LEU A 141 1.51 -0.60 -39.17
C LEU A 141 0.86 -1.96 -39.43
N LYS A 142 0.88 -2.39 -40.69
CA LYS A 142 0.40 -3.71 -41.11
C LYS A 142 1.52 -4.74 -41.03
N ASP A 143 1.18 -5.96 -40.63
CA ASP A 143 2.09 -7.12 -40.60
C ASP A 143 3.36 -6.85 -39.76
N ILE A 144 3.18 -6.44 -38.51
CA ILE A 144 4.21 -6.45 -37.47
C ILE A 144 4.20 -7.82 -36.79
N ARG A 145 5.38 -8.37 -36.50
CA ARG A 145 5.54 -9.70 -35.92
C ARG A 145 6.56 -9.68 -34.79
N LYS A 146 6.43 -10.64 -33.89
CA LYS A 146 7.45 -10.94 -32.89
C LYS A 146 8.80 -11.22 -33.57
N GLY A 147 9.87 -10.61 -33.05
CA GLY A 147 11.23 -10.66 -33.59
C GLY A 147 11.56 -9.60 -34.65
N ASP A 148 10.59 -8.78 -35.06
CA ASP A 148 10.85 -7.67 -35.97
C ASP A 148 11.66 -6.56 -35.27
N VAL A 149 12.54 -5.90 -36.03
CA VAL A 149 13.14 -4.62 -35.60
C VAL A 149 12.44 -3.49 -36.31
N LEU A 150 11.67 -2.69 -35.56
CA LEU A 150 10.98 -1.51 -36.04
C LEU A 150 11.89 -0.28 -35.92
N ILE A 151 12.02 0.46 -37.01
CA ILE A 151 12.74 1.72 -37.12
C ILE A 151 11.72 2.78 -37.47
N TYR A 152 11.70 3.88 -36.72
CA TYR A 152 11.00 5.07 -37.15
C TYR A 152 11.76 6.34 -36.81
N SER A 153 11.60 7.37 -37.65
CA SER A 153 12.14 8.70 -37.42
C SER A 153 11.21 9.78 -37.97
N TYR A 154 11.25 10.93 -37.33
CA TYR A 154 10.47 12.11 -37.71
C TYR A 154 11.24 13.39 -37.38
N LEU A 155 10.83 14.46 -38.04
CA LEU A 155 11.23 15.82 -37.78
C LEU A 155 10.01 16.61 -37.30
N ARG A 156 10.13 17.26 -36.15
CA ARG A 156 9.16 18.26 -35.68
C ARG A 156 9.76 19.64 -35.88
N LYS A 157 9.09 20.49 -36.65
CA LYS A 157 9.50 21.87 -36.89
C LYS A 157 8.64 22.81 -36.07
N GLY A 158 9.24 23.89 -35.58
CA GLY A 158 8.55 24.96 -34.87
C GLY A 158 8.53 24.79 -33.35
N ASP A 159 8.57 25.94 -32.68
CA ASP A 159 8.53 26.08 -31.23
C ASP A 159 7.40 27.04 -30.84
N ASN A 160 6.93 26.93 -29.59
CA ASN A 160 5.88 27.81 -29.10
C ASN A 160 6.39 29.27 -29.03
N PRO A 161 5.82 30.20 -29.81
CA PRO A 161 6.31 31.58 -29.90
C PRO A 161 6.21 32.34 -28.57
N ILE A 162 5.33 31.91 -27.65
CA ILE A 162 5.19 32.54 -26.34
C ILE A 162 6.47 32.48 -25.51
N LEU A 163 7.37 31.55 -25.82
CA LEU A 163 8.63 31.37 -25.12
C LEU A 163 9.72 32.36 -25.58
N LYS A 164 9.42 33.28 -26.52
CA LYS A 164 10.32 34.37 -26.96
C LYS A 164 11.75 33.90 -27.28
N ASP A 165 11.89 32.83 -28.08
CA ASP A 165 13.18 32.19 -28.48
C ASP A 165 14.07 31.68 -27.33
N LYS A 166 13.53 31.56 -26.10
CA LYS A 166 14.23 30.86 -25.02
C LYS A 166 14.02 29.35 -25.12
N PHE A 167 15.12 28.62 -25.04
CA PHE A 167 15.11 27.17 -25.07
C PHE A 167 15.22 26.57 -23.67
N ASN A 168 14.30 25.66 -23.36
CA ASN A 168 14.41 24.78 -22.20
C ASN A 168 13.97 23.38 -22.60
N THR A 169 14.69 22.35 -22.14
CA THR A 169 14.32 20.95 -22.37
C THR A 169 14.75 20.06 -21.22
N LYS A 170 14.09 18.90 -21.10
CA LYS A 170 14.47 17.81 -20.20
C LYS A 170 14.58 16.52 -21.01
N GLY A 171 15.71 15.84 -20.92
CA GLY A 171 15.97 14.57 -21.60
C GLY A 171 16.20 13.44 -20.61
N GLN A 172 15.31 12.45 -20.58
CA GLN A 172 15.41 11.25 -19.73
C GLN A 172 16.27 10.15 -20.39
N PHE A 173 16.99 9.35 -19.60
CA PHE A 173 17.93 8.33 -20.07
C PHE A 173 17.53 6.89 -19.73
N ASN A 174 16.67 6.67 -18.73
CA ASN A 174 16.15 5.37 -18.33
C ASN A 174 14.61 5.34 -18.45
N TYR A 175 14.02 4.18 -18.74
CA TYR A 175 12.57 4.01 -18.95
C TYR A 175 12.12 2.70 -18.30
N SER A 176 10.83 2.34 -18.41
CA SER A 176 10.32 1.05 -17.94
C SER A 176 10.86 -0.14 -18.75
N GLU A 177 11.39 0.12 -19.95
CA GLU A 177 12.00 -0.88 -20.82
C GLU A 177 13.52 -0.73 -20.86
N ARG A 178 14.21 -1.85 -21.13
CA ARG A 178 15.67 -1.86 -21.25
C ARG A 178 16.11 -1.15 -22.53
N ILE A 179 17.22 -0.39 -22.46
CA ILE A 179 17.74 0.39 -23.59
C ILE A 179 19.19 0.01 -23.89
N GLY A 180 19.45 -0.38 -25.13
CA GLY A 180 20.78 -0.69 -25.62
C GLY A 180 21.65 0.56 -25.80
N LYS A 181 21.08 1.61 -26.40
CA LYS A 181 21.75 2.91 -26.55
C LYS A 181 20.75 4.06 -26.53
N ILE A 182 21.10 5.13 -25.85
CA ILE A 182 20.38 6.40 -25.89
C ILE A 182 21.35 7.54 -26.18
N SER A 183 20.98 8.43 -27.10
CA SER A 183 21.77 9.57 -27.54
C SER A 183 20.88 10.80 -27.56
N ARG A 184 21.31 11.86 -26.88
CA ARG A 184 20.64 13.16 -26.90
C ARG A 184 21.61 14.25 -27.32
N SER A 185 21.20 15.17 -28.17
CA SER A 185 22.06 16.27 -28.60
C SER A 185 21.30 17.57 -28.74
N ILE A 186 22.00 18.67 -28.48
CA ILE A 186 21.58 20.02 -28.83
C ILE A 186 22.61 20.64 -29.78
N ILE A 187 22.12 21.38 -30.77
CA ILE A 187 22.89 22.04 -31.80
C ILE A 187 22.44 23.50 -31.83
N TYR A 188 23.40 24.41 -31.69
CA TYR A 188 23.10 25.84 -31.57
C TYR A 188 24.28 26.70 -32.02
N LYS A 189 24.03 27.96 -32.36
CA LYS A 189 25.09 28.94 -32.66
C LYS A 189 25.88 29.28 -31.39
N ASN A 190 27.20 29.46 -31.52
CA ASN A 190 28.10 29.66 -30.38
C ASN A 190 27.87 30.95 -29.55
N ASP A 191 26.95 31.82 -29.96
CA ASP A 191 26.49 33.00 -29.22
C ASP A 191 25.46 32.70 -28.12
N ARG A 192 24.83 31.51 -28.14
CA ARG A 192 23.86 31.09 -27.12
C ARG A 192 24.54 30.43 -25.91
N LYS A 193 23.98 30.65 -24.73
CA LYS A 193 24.49 30.11 -23.45
C LYS A 193 23.40 29.33 -22.74
N PHE A 194 23.78 28.18 -22.17
CA PHE A 194 22.87 27.25 -21.51
C PHE A 194 23.40 26.84 -20.15
N ASN A 195 22.49 26.72 -19.19
CA ASN A 195 22.69 26.03 -17.92
C ASN A 195 22.28 24.57 -18.09
N THR A 196 23.06 23.66 -17.51
CA THR A 196 22.77 22.20 -17.52
C THR A 196 22.72 21.67 -16.11
N ASN A 197 21.70 20.89 -15.79
CA ASN A 197 21.54 20.18 -14.52
C ASN A 197 21.41 18.68 -14.78
N TYR A 198 22.09 17.87 -13.98
CA TYR A 198 22.10 16.42 -14.09
C TYR A 198 21.29 15.83 -12.93
N ILE A 199 20.21 15.13 -13.27
CA ILE A 199 19.32 14.46 -12.33
C ILE A 199 19.71 13.00 -12.27
N ASN A 200 20.08 12.50 -11.08
CA ASN A 200 20.48 11.12 -10.83
C ASN A 200 21.43 10.55 -11.91
N PRO A 201 22.58 11.21 -12.18
CA PRO A 201 23.48 10.77 -13.24
C PRO A 201 24.02 9.37 -12.95
N ILE A 202 24.11 8.57 -14.00
CA ILE A 202 24.68 7.21 -13.97
C ILE A 202 26.11 7.22 -14.53
N LYS A 203 26.89 6.20 -14.19
CA LYS A 203 28.30 6.11 -14.62
C LYS A 203 28.44 5.92 -16.13
N GLU A 204 27.43 5.33 -16.77
CA GLU A 204 27.34 5.04 -18.19
C GLU A 204 27.10 6.31 -19.02
N LEU A 205 26.71 7.43 -18.40
CA LEU A 205 26.42 8.68 -19.10
C LEU A 205 27.72 9.39 -19.51
N GLN A 206 27.93 9.50 -20.81
CA GLN A 206 29.06 10.17 -21.45
C GLN A 206 28.62 11.51 -22.04
N TYR A 207 29.43 12.54 -21.86
CA TYR A 207 29.23 13.88 -22.43
C TYR A 207 30.35 14.24 -23.41
N SER A 208 29.97 14.88 -24.52
CA SER A 208 30.92 15.46 -25.47
C SER A 208 30.41 16.80 -26.00
N LYS A 209 31.35 17.70 -26.29
CA LYS A 209 31.09 19.01 -26.87
C LYS A 209 32.04 19.23 -28.05
N THR A 210 31.49 19.59 -29.19
CA THR A 210 32.26 19.92 -30.39
C THR A 210 31.80 21.25 -30.95
N GLU A 211 32.74 22.08 -31.39
CA GLU A 211 32.46 23.35 -32.05
C GLU A 211 33.04 23.32 -33.47
N SER A 212 32.22 23.67 -34.46
CA SER A 212 32.63 23.74 -35.87
C SER A 212 31.73 24.69 -36.63
N ASN A 213 32.30 25.49 -37.54
CA ASN A 213 31.58 26.42 -38.41
C ASN A 213 30.62 27.39 -37.66
N GLY A 214 30.99 27.82 -36.46
CA GLY A 214 30.16 28.72 -35.62
C GLY A 214 28.99 28.04 -34.92
N TYR A 215 28.87 26.72 -35.02
CA TYR A 215 27.89 25.91 -34.30
C TYR A 215 28.56 25.07 -33.23
N VAL A 216 27.86 24.92 -32.11
CA VAL A 216 28.20 24.05 -31.00
C VAL A 216 27.24 22.87 -31.02
N ILE A 217 27.79 21.67 -30.84
CA ILE A 217 27.05 20.43 -30.64
C ILE A 217 27.42 19.92 -29.25
N GLU A 218 26.44 19.83 -28.37
CA GLU A 218 26.56 19.15 -27.09
C GLU A 218 25.79 17.84 -27.16
N LYS A 219 26.44 16.74 -26.77
CA LYS A 219 25.91 15.39 -26.91
C LYS A 219 26.11 14.57 -25.64
N TRP A 220 25.05 13.89 -25.23
CA TRP A 220 25.01 12.96 -24.12
C TRP A 220 24.62 11.56 -24.61
N GLU A 221 25.41 10.56 -24.26
CA GLU A 221 25.19 9.17 -24.65
C GLU A 221 25.27 8.24 -23.45
N ALA A 222 24.45 7.20 -23.45
CA ALA A 222 24.55 6.12 -22.50
C ALA A 222 24.19 4.78 -23.18
N GLU A 223 24.83 3.69 -22.76
CA GLU A 223 24.63 2.36 -23.32
C GLU A 223 24.24 1.36 -22.22
N ASN A 224 23.50 0.32 -22.60
CA ASN A 224 23.06 -0.76 -21.72
C ASN A 224 22.35 -0.28 -20.44
N ILE A 225 21.32 0.54 -20.61
CA ILE A 225 20.55 1.14 -19.51
C ILE A 225 19.50 0.17 -19.01
N SER A 226 19.57 -0.13 -17.71
CA SER A 226 18.57 -0.94 -17.01
C SER A 226 17.22 -0.22 -16.90
N PRO A 227 16.11 -0.97 -16.91
CA PRO A 227 14.80 -0.40 -16.68
C PRO A 227 14.66 0.13 -15.25
N VAL A 228 13.76 1.11 -15.08
CA VAL A 228 13.40 1.69 -13.78
C VAL A 228 11.89 1.58 -13.56
N TYR A 229 11.49 1.23 -12.33
CA TYR A 229 10.09 1.09 -11.93
C TYR A 229 9.83 1.94 -10.69
N TYR A 230 8.64 2.53 -10.63
CA TYR A 230 8.13 3.19 -9.43
C TYR A 230 7.34 2.17 -8.60
N GLU A 231 7.65 2.09 -7.31
CA GLU A 231 6.87 1.29 -6.38
C GLU A 231 5.58 2.03 -6.00
N ASP A 232 4.48 1.32 -5.75
CA ASP A 232 3.18 1.93 -5.42
C ASP A 232 3.27 2.83 -4.17
N GLY A 233 2.64 4.00 -4.21
CA GLY A 233 2.73 4.96 -3.10
C GLY A 233 4.07 5.70 -3.01
N THR A 234 4.91 5.72 -4.05
CA THR A 234 6.10 6.59 -4.09
C THR A 234 5.69 8.07 -4.13
N PRO A 235 6.22 8.95 -3.26
CA PRO A 235 5.96 10.38 -3.35
C PRO A 235 6.35 10.93 -4.72
N SER A 236 5.50 11.77 -5.31
CA SER A 236 5.67 12.30 -6.68
C SER A 236 7.00 13.05 -6.89
N TRP A 237 7.52 13.68 -5.84
CA TRP A 237 8.80 14.39 -5.86
C TRP A 237 10.02 13.45 -5.83
N HIS A 238 9.85 12.18 -5.44
CA HIS A 238 10.93 11.20 -5.41
C HIS A 238 11.19 10.66 -6.82
N ASN A 239 12.06 11.36 -7.53
CA ASN A 239 12.42 11.00 -8.90
C ASN A 239 13.61 10.04 -8.91
N VAL A 240 13.41 8.84 -9.47
CA VAL A 240 14.47 7.83 -9.71
C VAL A 240 15.02 7.87 -11.14
N ASN A 241 14.45 8.71 -12.00
CA ASN A 241 14.88 8.81 -13.40
C ASN A 241 16.21 9.55 -13.50
N THR A 242 17.06 9.05 -14.40
CA THR A 242 18.24 9.76 -14.87
C THR A 242 17.83 10.70 -15.97
N ALA A 243 18.13 11.99 -15.82
CA ALA A 243 17.80 12.99 -16.83
C ALA A 243 18.82 14.13 -16.86
N ILE A 244 18.84 14.85 -17.97
CA ILE A 244 19.46 16.17 -18.07
C ILE A 244 18.38 17.23 -18.24
N GLU A 245 18.53 18.36 -17.56
CA GLU A 245 17.75 19.57 -17.82
C GLU A 245 18.68 20.62 -18.43
N ILE A 246 18.20 21.31 -19.45
CA ILE A 246 18.94 22.37 -20.15
C ILE A 246 18.03 23.60 -20.19
N SER A 247 18.59 24.77 -19.86
CA SER A 247 17.84 26.02 -19.83
C SER A 247 18.68 27.22 -20.25
N GLU A 248 18.06 28.17 -20.96
CA GLU A 248 18.62 29.49 -21.26
C GLU A 248 18.13 30.63 -20.36
N ASP A 249 17.22 30.33 -19.42
CA ASP A 249 16.89 31.26 -18.35
C ASP A 249 17.99 31.17 -17.28
N ASN A 250 18.51 32.32 -16.84
CA ASN A 250 19.65 32.36 -15.92
C ASN A 250 19.22 32.16 -14.46
N ASP A 251 18.08 32.74 -14.10
CA ASP A 251 17.49 32.70 -12.77
C ASP A 251 15.95 32.70 -12.87
N TRP A 252 15.27 32.57 -11.73
CA TRP A 252 13.81 32.63 -11.70
C TRP A 252 13.26 34.04 -11.98
N GLY A 253 14.09 35.08 -11.92
CA GLY A 253 13.75 36.44 -12.31
C GLY A 253 13.51 36.57 -13.81
N ASP A 254 14.31 35.91 -14.65
CA ASP A 254 14.07 35.82 -16.11
C ASP A 254 12.68 35.20 -16.42
N VAL A 255 12.33 34.13 -15.70
CA VAL A 255 11.03 33.45 -15.84
C VAL A 255 9.90 34.34 -15.31
N ARG A 256 10.12 35.03 -14.18
CA ARG A 256 9.16 35.96 -13.59
C ARG A 256 8.84 37.11 -14.53
N LEU A 257 9.85 37.76 -15.10
CA LEU A 257 9.66 38.88 -16.04
C LEU A 257 8.90 38.43 -17.29
N TRP A 258 9.25 37.26 -17.83
CA TRP A 258 8.51 36.68 -18.93
C TRP A 258 7.03 36.43 -18.57
N ALA A 259 6.75 35.86 -17.39
CA ALA A 259 5.39 35.63 -16.93
C ALA A 259 4.66 36.95 -16.64
N PHE A 260 5.34 37.97 -16.12
CA PHE A 260 4.79 39.29 -15.88
C PHE A 260 4.24 39.90 -17.17
N ASP A 261 5.01 39.85 -18.27
CA ASP A 261 4.56 40.33 -19.58
C ASP A 261 3.28 39.63 -20.10
N LEU A 262 3.01 38.39 -19.68
CA LEU A 262 1.81 37.65 -20.08
C LEU A 262 0.58 38.04 -19.26
N PHE A 263 0.78 38.38 -17.97
CA PHE A 263 -0.28 38.74 -17.05
C PHE A 263 -0.57 40.26 -17.05
N ASP A 264 0.37 41.09 -17.52
CA ASP A 264 0.21 42.53 -17.67
C ASP A 264 -0.63 42.86 -18.91
N GLN A 265 -1.94 42.75 -18.76
CA GLN A 265 -2.92 43.01 -19.82
C GLN A 265 -3.73 44.27 -19.52
N GLU A 266 -4.20 44.94 -20.57
CA GLU A 266 -5.14 46.06 -20.43
C GLU A 266 -6.48 45.56 -19.89
N ILE A 267 -6.92 46.11 -18.76
CA ILE A 267 -8.13 45.68 -18.06
C ILE A 267 -9.30 46.63 -18.34
N ASP A 268 -10.45 46.09 -18.78
CA ASP A 268 -11.71 46.84 -18.77
C ASP A 268 -12.24 47.00 -17.33
N GLN A 269 -11.79 48.09 -16.69
CA GLN A 269 -12.18 48.44 -15.33
C GLN A 269 -13.69 48.64 -15.15
N LYS A 270 -14.42 49.05 -16.20
CA LYS A 270 -15.88 49.24 -16.12
C LYS A 270 -16.58 47.90 -16.02
N ARG A 271 -16.16 46.92 -16.82
CA ARG A 271 -16.74 45.57 -16.79
C ARG A 271 -16.49 44.86 -15.46
N VAL A 272 -15.28 45.00 -14.92
CA VAL A 272 -14.92 44.45 -13.59
C VAL A 272 -15.71 45.14 -12.48
N SER A 273 -15.78 46.47 -12.48
CA SER A 273 -16.55 47.25 -11.48
C SER A 273 -18.04 46.90 -11.49
N ALA A 274 -18.63 46.72 -12.68
CA ALA A 274 -20.03 46.33 -12.83
C ALA A 274 -20.31 44.94 -12.26
N GLU A 275 -19.34 44.02 -12.28
CA GLU A 275 -19.48 42.72 -11.64
C GLU A 275 -19.33 42.80 -10.13
N LEU A 276 -18.34 43.56 -9.65
CA LEU A 276 -18.10 43.77 -8.22
C LEU A 276 -19.33 44.34 -7.51
N GLN A 277 -20.08 45.24 -8.14
CA GLN A 277 -21.33 45.78 -7.59
C GLN A 277 -22.44 44.73 -7.39
N LYS A 278 -22.38 43.59 -8.10
CA LYS A 278 -23.34 42.48 -7.91
C LYS A 278 -22.93 41.57 -6.75
N ILE A 279 -21.63 41.46 -6.51
CA ILE A 279 -21.02 40.54 -5.54
C ILE A 279 -20.95 41.19 -4.16
N ILE A 280 -20.50 42.44 -4.11
CA ILE A 280 -20.30 43.20 -2.88
C ILE A 280 -21.62 43.86 -2.48
N LYS A 281 -21.99 43.67 -1.21
CA LYS A 281 -23.16 44.28 -0.59
C LYS A 281 -22.75 45.44 0.31
N ASP A 282 -23.66 46.39 0.49
CA ASP A 282 -23.47 47.50 1.43
C ASP A 282 -23.32 46.99 2.87
N GLY A 283 -22.46 47.65 3.65
CA GLY A 283 -22.22 47.32 5.06
C GLY A 283 -21.21 46.19 5.32
N GLN A 284 -20.70 45.51 4.28
CA GLN A 284 -19.66 44.49 4.43
C GLN A 284 -18.31 45.08 4.85
N THR A 285 -17.63 44.40 5.77
CA THR A 285 -16.22 44.58 6.09
C THR A 285 -15.32 44.21 4.91
N GLU A 286 -14.06 44.64 4.94
CA GLU A 286 -13.10 44.29 3.88
C GLU A 286 -12.92 42.77 3.74
N ASN A 287 -12.83 42.04 4.85
CA ASN A 287 -12.68 40.57 4.83
C ASN A 287 -13.89 39.85 4.21
N GLU A 288 -15.10 40.33 4.48
CA GLU A 288 -16.33 39.79 3.87
C GLU A 288 -16.36 40.04 2.35
N LYS A 289 -15.87 41.21 1.91
CA LYS A 289 -15.75 41.53 0.46
C LYS A 289 -14.73 40.62 -0.21
N ILE A 290 -13.55 40.44 0.37
CA ILE A 290 -12.51 39.53 -0.14
C ILE A 290 -13.07 38.12 -0.26
N THR A 291 -13.70 37.62 0.80
CA THR A 291 -14.30 36.26 0.83
C THR A 291 -15.38 36.10 -0.24
N ALA A 292 -16.26 37.11 -0.43
CA ALA A 292 -17.30 37.08 -1.46
C ALA A 292 -16.72 37.06 -2.88
N ILE A 293 -15.66 37.83 -3.15
CA ILE A 293 -14.97 37.82 -4.45
C ILE A 293 -14.33 36.46 -4.72
N ILE A 294 -13.64 35.88 -3.72
CA ILE A 294 -13.01 34.56 -3.87
C ILE A 294 -14.07 33.51 -4.18
N ARG A 295 -15.16 33.46 -3.40
CA ARG A 295 -16.27 32.50 -3.62
C ARG A 295 -16.89 32.67 -5.00
N PHE A 296 -17.09 33.90 -5.46
CA PHE A 296 -17.57 34.16 -6.82
C PHE A 296 -16.62 33.58 -7.88
N VAL A 297 -15.31 33.84 -7.77
CA VAL A 297 -14.35 33.29 -8.73
C VAL A 297 -14.32 31.77 -8.65
N GLN A 298 -14.38 31.17 -7.46
CA GLN A 298 -14.36 29.71 -7.27
C GLN A 298 -15.61 29.01 -7.82
N ASP A 299 -16.80 29.52 -7.48
CA ASP A 299 -18.07 28.82 -7.66
C ASP A 299 -18.80 29.23 -8.94
N ASP A 300 -18.74 30.51 -9.34
CA ASP A 300 -19.50 31.05 -10.48
C ASP A 300 -18.68 31.08 -11.79
N ILE A 301 -17.35 30.97 -11.72
CA ILE A 301 -16.49 30.82 -12.90
C ILE A 301 -16.12 29.35 -13.06
N ARG A 302 -16.74 28.69 -14.03
CA ARG A 302 -16.52 27.26 -14.27
C ARG A 302 -15.08 27.00 -14.70
N TYR A 303 -14.44 25.99 -14.12
CA TYR A 303 -13.13 25.54 -14.58
C TYR A 303 -13.26 24.90 -15.98
N LEU A 304 -12.60 25.50 -16.97
CA LEU A 304 -12.47 24.98 -18.32
C LEU A 304 -11.16 25.54 -18.87
N GLY A 305 -10.24 24.64 -19.23
CA GLY A 305 -8.89 25.03 -19.63
C GLY A 305 -8.54 24.60 -21.05
N PHE A 306 -7.64 25.38 -21.64
CA PHE A 306 -6.92 25.02 -22.84
C PHE A 306 -5.46 24.78 -22.45
N GLU A 307 -5.11 23.52 -22.22
CA GLU A 307 -3.84 23.14 -21.57
C GLU A 307 -2.64 23.14 -22.52
N ASP A 308 -2.87 23.38 -23.81
CA ASP A 308 -1.86 23.42 -24.85
C ASP A 308 -2.01 24.68 -25.71
N GLY A 309 -0.97 24.97 -26.48
CA GLY A 309 -0.90 26.14 -27.33
C GLY A 309 -0.36 27.37 -26.63
N ILE A 310 -0.63 28.55 -27.22
CA ILE A 310 -0.25 29.84 -26.64
C ILE A 310 -1.00 30.08 -25.32
N HIS A 311 -2.28 29.68 -25.28
CA HIS A 311 -3.13 29.79 -24.09
C HIS A 311 -2.82 28.75 -23.02
N ALA A 312 -1.80 27.90 -23.17
CA ALA A 312 -1.25 27.17 -22.02
C ALA A 312 -0.59 28.15 -21.01
N TYR A 313 -0.05 29.26 -21.50
CA TYR A 313 0.70 30.23 -20.69
C TYR A 313 0.05 31.62 -20.61
N LEU A 314 -0.60 32.06 -21.69
CA LEU A 314 -1.26 33.37 -21.74
C LEU A 314 -2.69 33.28 -21.18
N PRO A 315 -3.02 33.96 -20.06
CA PRO A 315 -4.39 34.02 -19.58
C PRO A 315 -5.28 34.88 -20.49
N HIS A 316 -6.58 34.60 -20.51
CA HIS A 316 -7.59 35.43 -21.14
C HIS A 316 -7.81 36.73 -20.37
N ASN A 317 -8.37 37.74 -21.04
CA ASN A 317 -8.67 39.01 -20.40
C ASN A 317 -9.76 38.83 -19.32
N PRO A 318 -9.66 39.45 -18.12
CA PRO A 318 -10.70 39.38 -17.09
C PRO A 318 -12.11 39.74 -17.56
N ALA A 319 -12.26 40.68 -18.50
CA ALA A 319 -13.57 41.01 -19.07
C ALA A 319 -14.17 39.84 -19.88
N GLU A 320 -13.35 39.18 -20.69
CA GLU A 320 -13.72 37.99 -21.46
C GLU A 320 -14.10 36.83 -20.52
N ILE A 321 -13.29 36.59 -19.48
CA ILE A 321 -13.57 35.55 -18.46
C ILE A 321 -14.93 35.81 -17.79
N LEU A 322 -15.22 37.06 -17.45
CA LEU A 322 -16.50 37.47 -16.84
C LEU A 322 -17.69 37.29 -17.80
N ASP A 323 -17.49 37.47 -19.10
CA ASP A 323 -18.55 37.32 -20.11
C ASP A 323 -18.81 35.84 -20.43
N GLN A 324 -17.77 35.02 -20.52
CA GLN A 324 -17.89 33.60 -20.85
C GLN A 324 -18.20 32.71 -19.64
N ARG A 325 -17.93 33.18 -18.40
CA ARG A 325 -18.12 32.46 -17.13
C ARG A 325 -17.32 31.16 -16.99
N PHE A 326 -16.17 31.07 -17.66
CA PHE A 326 -15.24 29.96 -17.48
C PHE A 326 -13.79 30.39 -17.70
N GLY A 327 -12.84 29.59 -17.20
CA GLY A 327 -11.40 29.75 -17.39
C GLY A 327 -10.62 28.71 -16.58
N ASP A 328 -9.32 28.59 -16.84
CA ASP A 328 -8.41 27.70 -16.11
C ASP A 328 -7.71 28.38 -14.91
N CYS A 329 -6.60 27.78 -14.42
CA CYS A 329 -5.91 28.25 -13.23
C CYS A 329 -5.32 29.65 -13.36
N LYS A 330 -4.74 30.00 -14.52
CA LYS A 330 -4.17 31.34 -14.75
C LYS A 330 -5.26 32.36 -15.04
N ASP A 331 -6.32 31.98 -15.75
CA ASP A 331 -7.48 32.84 -16.02
C ASP A 331 -8.16 33.24 -14.70
N LYS A 332 -8.51 32.25 -13.87
CA LYS A 332 -9.16 32.49 -12.58
C LYS A 332 -8.26 33.24 -11.61
N SER A 333 -6.94 32.99 -11.64
CA SER A 333 -5.97 33.76 -10.83
C SER A 333 -5.85 35.21 -11.26
N LEU A 334 -5.77 35.48 -12.57
CA LEU A 334 -5.73 36.85 -13.08
C LEU A 334 -7.04 37.58 -12.76
N LEU A 335 -8.20 36.96 -12.98
CA LEU A 335 -9.50 37.54 -12.63
C LEU A 335 -9.59 37.88 -11.15
N LEU A 336 -9.22 36.95 -10.25
CA LEU A 336 -9.24 37.18 -8.81
C LEU A 336 -8.34 38.36 -8.42
N VAL A 337 -7.11 38.39 -8.92
CA VAL A 337 -6.16 39.50 -8.66
C VAL A 337 -6.74 40.83 -9.13
N THR A 338 -7.32 40.87 -10.33
CA THR A 338 -7.91 42.09 -10.89
C THR A 338 -9.08 42.59 -10.05
N MET A 339 -9.97 41.69 -9.60
CA MET A 339 -11.11 42.04 -8.76
C MET A 339 -10.70 42.52 -7.36
N LEU A 340 -9.70 41.89 -6.75
CA LEU A 340 -9.15 42.30 -5.45
C LEU A 340 -8.46 43.66 -5.53
N LYS A 341 -7.64 43.90 -6.56
CA LYS A 341 -6.98 45.19 -6.78
C LYS A 341 -8.00 46.33 -6.97
N ALA A 342 -9.12 46.07 -7.64
CA ALA A 342 -10.17 47.07 -7.85
C ALA A 342 -10.86 47.53 -6.55
N ILE A 343 -10.77 46.76 -5.45
CA ILE A 343 -11.24 47.17 -4.12
C ILE A 343 -10.11 47.63 -3.19
N GLY A 344 -8.89 47.79 -3.71
CA GLY A 344 -7.73 48.27 -2.96
C GLY A 344 -6.94 47.19 -2.21
N VAL A 345 -7.19 45.90 -2.47
CA VAL A 345 -6.48 44.79 -1.84
C VAL A 345 -5.27 44.40 -2.69
N GLU A 346 -4.09 44.35 -2.07
CA GLU A 346 -2.84 43.96 -2.74
C GLU A 346 -2.84 42.44 -2.98
N ALA A 347 -2.78 42.03 -4.25
CA ALA A 347 -2.79 40.62 -4.65
C ALA A 347 -1.93 40.36 -5.91
N TYR A 348 -1.38 39.16 -6.02
CA TYR A 348 -0.47 38.77 -7.10
C TYR A 348 -0.71 37.33 -7.56
N PRO A 349 -0.62 37.03 -8.87
CA PRO A 349 -0.60 35.65 -9.34
C PRO A 349 0.73 34.98 -8.96
N VAL A 350 0.68 33.68 -8.73
CA VAL A 350 1.80 32.86 -8.25
C VAL A 350 1.84 31.57 -9.04
N LEU A 351 2.94 31.32 -9.74
CA LEU A 351 3.14 30.07 -10.47
C LEU A 351 3.66 29.00 -9.50
N VAL A 352 3.05 27.82 -9.51
CA VAL A 352 3.43 26.69 -8.63
C VAL A 352 3.60 25.40 -9.44
N ASN A 353 4.22 24.39 -8.83
CA ASN A 353 4.33 23.06 -9.41
C ASN A 353 3.74 22.01 -8.47
N THR A 354 2.61 21.41 -8.87
CA THR A 354 1.84 20.45 -8.06
C THR A 354 2.45 19.05 -7.95
N ILE A 355 3.51 18.77 -8.71
CA ILE A 355 4.17 17.46 -8.78
C ILE A 355 5.56 17.52 -8.14
N ALA A 356 6.35 18.53 -8.52
CA ALA A 356 7.73 18.67 -8.10
C ALA A 356 7.83 19.08 -6.62
N LEU A 357 6.92 19.91 -6.10
CA LEU A 357 6.92 20.37 -4.70
C LEU A 357 8.33 20.86 -4.29
N LYS A 358 8.92 20.39 -3.18
CA LYS A 358 10.33 20.65 -2.80
C LYS A 358 11.35 20.33 -3.89
N GLY A 359 11.04 19.45 -4.83
CA GLY A 359 11.91 19.18 -5.98
C GLY A 359 12.11 20.41 -6.87
N LEU A 360 11.24 21.42 -6.81
CA LEU A 360 11.32 22.63 -7.63
C LEU A 360 12.59 23.45 -7.33
N ILE A 361 13.06 23.51 -6.09
CA ILE A 361 14.30 24.22 -5.74
C ILE A 361 15.56 23.57 -6.34
N ASN A 362 15.47 22.30 -6.76
CA ASN A 362 16.57 21.56 -7.39
C ASN A 362 16.49 21.58 -8.93
N LYS A 363 15.50 22.26 -9.51
CA LYS A 363 15.33 22.41 -10.97
C LYS A 363 16.02 23.66 -11.47
N LEU A 364 16.42 23.63 -12.74
CA LEU A 364 16.83 24.86 -13.41
C LEU A 364 15.63 25.81 -13.58
N PRO A 365 15.85 27.13 -13.51
CA PRO A 365 14.87 28.11 -13.96
C PRO A 365 14.40 27.76 -15.36
N SER A 366 13.09 27.65 -15.55
CA SER A 366 12.52 27.33 -16.86
C SER A 366 11.09 27.85 -16.94
N ARG A 367 10.75 28.40 -18.11
CA ARG A 367 9.38 28.80 -18.47
C ARG A 367 8.38 27.63 -18.49
N ARG A 368 8.88 26.39 -18.50
CA ARG A 368 8.11 25.14 -18.42
C ARG A 368 8.10 24.49 -17.03
N ALA A 369 8.65 25.15 -16.02
CA ALA A 369 8.81 24.56 -14.69
C ALA A 369 7.51 24.52 -13.88
N PHE A 370 6.49 25.29 -14.26
CA PHE A 370 5.23 25.44 -13.51
C PHE A 370 4.08 24.81 -14.28
N ASN A 371 3.15 24.20 -13.55
CA ASN A 371 1.98 23.51 -14.12
C ASN A 371 0.66 23.99 -13.50
N HIS A 372 0.68 25.00 -12.63
CA HIS A 372 -0.51 25.55 -11.98
C HIS A 372 -0.28 27.00 -11.55
N CYS A 373 -1.36 27.74 -11.32
CA CYS A 373 -1.34 29.14 -10.91
C CYS A 373 -2.36 29.40 -9.78
N ILE A 374 -1.92 30.12 -8.75
CA ILE A 374 -2.72 30.52 -7.58
C ILE A 374 -2.54 32.03 -7.31
N VAL A 375 -3.13 32.55 -6.22
CA VAL A 375 -3.06 33.96 -5.85
C VAL A 375 -2.46 34.15 -4.45
N GLN A 376 -1.51 35.07 -4.33
CA GLN A 376 -1.06 35.65 -3.07
C GLN A 376 -1.90 36.89 -2.76
N ILE A 377 -2.44 36.98 -1.54
CA ILE A 377 -3.12 38.16 -1.00
C ILE A 377 -2.30 38.72 0.15
N LYS A 378 -2.01 40.03 0.12
CA LYS A 378 -1.36 40.73 1.23
C LYS A 378 -2.39 41.60 1.96
N ASN A 379 -2.75 41.20 3.18
CA ASN A 379 -3.65 41.94 4.04
C ASN A 379 -3.32 41.70 5.53
N ASN A 380 -2.47 42.55 6.14
CA ASN A 380 -1.96 42.35 7.51
C ASN A 380 -1.33 40.95 7.74
N GLY A 381 -0.76 40.38 6.68
CA GLY A 381 -0.30 39.00 6.58
C GLY A 381 -0.23 38.58 5.12
N THR A 382 0.30 37.39 4.84
CA THR A 382 0.30 36.79 3.50
C THR A 382 -0.60 35.57 3.51
N PHE A 383 -1.56 35.53 2.58
CA PHE A 383 -2.51 34.44 2.42
C PHE A 383 -2.41 33.90 0.99
N TRP A 384 -2.62 32.59 0.83
CA TRP A 384 -2.56 31.92 -0.46
C TRP A 384 -3.96 31.39 -0.78
N ILE A 385 -4.47 31.74 -1.96
CA ILE A 385 -5.79 31.31 -2.41
C ILE A 385 -5.62 30.59 -3.73
N ASP A 386 -6.10 29.36 -3.79
CA ASP A 386 -6.28 28.66 -5.05
C ASP A 386 -7.70 28.91 -5.57
N PRO A 387 -7.87 29.75 -6.62
CA PRO A 387 -9.20 30.08 -7.13
C PRO A 387 -9.85 28.90 -7.88
N THR A 388 -9.12 27.80 -8.10
CA THR A 388 -9.61 26.60 -8.80
C THR A 388 -10.29 25.58 -7.89
N LEU A 389 -10.08 25.70 -6.57
CA LEU A 389 -10.86 24.99 -5.57
C LEU A 389 -12.31 25.50 -5.58
N LYS A 390 -13.25 24.66 -5.15
CA LYS A 390 -14.68 24.95 -5.22
C LYS A 390 -15.34 24.80 -3.86
N LEU A 391 -16.39 25.58 -3.65
CA LEU A 391 -17.27 25.52 -2.49
C LEU A 391 -16.54 25.65 -1.16
N GLN A 392 -15.42 26.38 -1.13
CA GLN A 392 -14.70 26.57 0.12
C GLN A 392 -15.56 27.36 1.11
N GLY A 393 -15.57 26.89 2.36
CA GLY A 393 -16.20 27.59 3.48
C GLY A 393 -15.21 28.47 4.25
N GLY A 394 -15.73 29.22 5.21
CA GLY A 394 -14.93 30.06 6.08
C GLY A 394 -14.64 31.43 5.49
N ASP A 395 -13.86 32.19 6.28
CA ASP A 395 -13.21 33.44 5.88
C ASP A 395 -11.98 33.12 5.03
N TYR A 396 -11.63 33.98 4.07
CA TYR A 396 -10.46 33.76 3.20
C TYR A 396 -9.15 33.49 3.94
N ARG A 397 -9.00 33.97 5.18
CA ARG A 397 -7.82 33.76 6.02
C ARG A 397 -7.70 32.32 6.54
N SER A 398 -8.80 31.55 6.55
CA SER A 398 -8.83 30.15 7.00
C SER A 398 -9.08 29.15 5.88
N MET A 399 -9.37 29.60 4.65
CA MET A 399 -9.55 28.74 3.49
C MET A 399 -8.34 27.83 3.29
N PHE A 400 -8.61 26.59 2.85
CA PHE A 400 -7.57 25.62 2.58
C PHE A 400 -6.84 25.93 1.27
N TRP A 401 -5.54 25.67 1.22
CA TRP A 401 -4.77 25.54 0.00
C TRP A 401 -3.85 24.30 0.09
N PRO A 402 -3.65 23.56 -1.00
CA PRO A 402 -2.73 22.44 -1.04
C PRO A 402 -1.30 22.82 -0.65
N ASN A 403 -0.53 21.82 -0.22
CA ASN A 403 0.88 22.01 0.09
C ASN A 403 1.69 22.17 -1.22
N TYR A 404 1.76 23.41 -1.73
CA TYR A 404 2.53 23.74 -2.93
C TYR A 404 4.04 23.83 -2.66
N GLU A 405 4.45 23.99 -1.40
CA GLU A 405 5.82 24.14 -0.89
C GLU A 405 6.58 25.36 -1.42
N TYR A 406 6.62 25.58 -2.74
CA TYR A 406 7.29 26.72 -3.38
C TYR A 406 6.48 27.28 -4.56
N GLY A 407 6.52 28.60 -4.74
CA GLY A 407 5.93 29.29 -5.88
C GLY A 407 6.72 30.52 -6.33
N LEU A 408 6.50 30.95 -7.57
CA LEU A 408 7.08 32.16 -8.15
C LEU A 408 6.01 33.25 -8.22
N VAL A 409 6.15 34.28 -7.39
CA VAL A 409 5.23 35.43 -7.36
C VAL A 409 5.56 36.33 -8.56
N ILE A 410 4.61 36.48 -9.49
CA ILE A 410 4.87 37.09 -10.81
C ILE A 410 5.25 38.57 -10.71
N ASN A 411 4.70 39.29 -9.74
CA ASN A 411 4.78 40.74 -9.67
C ASN A 411 5.46 41.21 -8.36
N SER A 412 6.37 40.39 -7.83
CA SER A 412 7.26 40.77 -6.73
C SER A 412 8.64 41.18 -7.27
N ASP A 413 9.32 42.12 -6.60
CA ASP A 413 10.71 42.48 -6.95
C ASP A 413 11.72 41.34 -6.71
N ASP A 414 11.35 40.29 -5.96
CA ASP A 414 12.18 39.12 -5.68
C ASP A 414 12.41 38.25 -6.93
N THR A 415 13.62 37.72 -7.06
CA THR A 415 14.05 36.78 -8.11
C THR A 415 14.12 35.34 -7.61
N LYS A 416 13.66 35.06 -6.38
CA LYS A 416 13.65 33.74 -5.75
C LYS A 416 12.25 33.13 -5.72
N LEU A 417 12.22 31.81 -5.56
CA LEU A 417 11.01 31.09 -5.20
C LEU A 417 10.60 31.46 -3.76
N THR A 418 9.31 31.69 -3.55
CA THR A 418 8.71 31.94 -2.25
C THR A 418 8.23 30.63 -1.64
N GLU A 419 8.55 30.39 -0.38
CA GLU A 419 8.04 29.24 0.37
C GLU A 419 6.55 29.43 0.69
N ILE A 420 5.77 28.38 0.47
CA ILE A 420 4.31 28.34 0.68
C ILE A 420 4.03 27.27 1.74
N SER A 421 3.89 27.71 2.99
CA SER A 421 3.51 26.81 4.08
C SER A 421 2.08 26.29 3.89
N PRO A 422 1.83 24.98 4.07
CA PRO A 422 0.48 24.45 4.00
C PRO A 422 -0.38 24.91 5.18
N ASN A 423 -1.68 25.08 4.93
CA ASN A 423 -2.66 25.26 5.99
C ASN A 423 -3.15 23.88 6.48
N THR A 424 -3.04 23.59 7.78
CA THR A 424 -3.35 22.26 8.36
C THR A 424 -4.73 22.15 9.02
N ASN A 425 -5.68 22.99 8.63
CA ASN A 425 -7.00 23.07 9.26
C ASN A 425 -8.00 22.00 8.77
N SER A 426 -7.57 20.75 8.57
CA SER A 426 -8.47 19.64 8.18
C SER A 426 -8.66 18.68 9.35
N SER A 427 -9.90 18.35 9.68
CA SER A 427 -10.20 17.30 10.66
C SER A 427 -11.58 16.69 10.45
N ILE A 428 -11.72 15.43 10.87
CA ILE A 428 -12.99 14.70 10.85
C ILE A 428 -13.25 14.16 12.25
N THR A 429 -14.44 14.43 12.78
CA THR A 429 -14.92 13.88 14.04
C THR A 429 -16.13 13.00 13.76
N THR A 430 -16.04 11.71 14.06
CA THR A 430 -17.16 10.76 13.92
C THR A 430 -17.67 10.39 15.30
N ASN A 431 -18.99 10.45 15.48
CA ASN A 431 -19.69 10.09 16.71
C ASN A 431 -20.69 8.99 16.39
N GLU A 432 -20.45 7.79 16.87
CA GLU A 432 -21.29 6.61 16.66
C GLU A 432 -22.04 6.24 17.93
N TYR A 433 -23.36 6.09 17.82
CA TYR A 433 -24.26 5.71 18.90
C TYR A 433 -24.97 4.42 18.50
N LEU A 434 -24.61 3.30 19.11
CA LEU A 434 -25.23 2.00 18.87
C LEU A 434 -26.04 1.59 20.10
N THR A 435 -27.36 1.48 19.94
CA THR A 435 -28.24 0.84 20.91
C THR A 435 -28.38 -0.63 20.56
N VAL A 436 -27.73 -1.48 21.35
CA VAL A 436 -27.60 -2.91 21.09
C VAL A 436 -28.88 -3.63 21.54
N GLY A 437 -29.60 -4.21 20.58
CA GLY A 437 -30.71 -5.12 20.84
C GLY A 437 -30.23 -6.46 21.41
N LYS A 438 -31.13 -7.28 21.93
CA LYS A 438 -30.80 -8.68 22.27
C LYS A 438 -30.57 -9.50 20.98
N PRO A 439 -30.00 -10.71 21.06
CA PRO A 439 -30.01 -11.64 19.92
C PRO A 439 -31.43 -11.75 19.33
N GLU A 440 -31.53 -11.72 18.00
CA GLU A 440 -32.80 -11.72 17.23
C GLU A 440 -33.66 -10.44 17.33
N GLU A 441 -33.25 -9.44 18.13
CA GLU A 441 -33.87 -8.11 18.16
C GLU A 441 -33.06 -7.11 17.31
N SER A 442 -33.76 -6.14 16.72
CA SER A 442 -33.11 -5.07 15.95
C SER A 442 -32.30 -4.13 16.84
N SER A 443 -31.15 -3.67 16.34
CA SER A 443 -30.32 -2.64 16.95
C SER A 443 -30.43 -1.33 16.18
N GLU A 444 -30.39 -0.21 16.88
CA GLU A 444 -30.43 1.14 16.28
C GLU A 444 -29.04 1.74 16.27
N PHE A 445 -28.60 2.21 15.10
CA PHE A 445 -27.26 2.74 14.90
C PHE A 445 -27.31 4.14 14.29
N LYS A 446 -26.89 5.13 15.06
CA LYS A 446 -26.84 6.53 14.64
C LYS A 446 -25.40 7.00 14.55
N ILE A 447 -25.06 7.69 13.46
CA ILE A 447 -23.71 8.19 13.21
C ILE A 447 -23.80 9.67 12.91
N GLU A 448 -22.97 10.48 13.58
CA GLU A 448 -22.80 11.89 13.27
C GLU A 448 -21.34 12.16 12.89
N THR A 449 -21.10 12.47 11.62
CA THR A 449 -19.76 12.80 11.13
C THR A 449 -19.67 14.29 10.86
N LEU A 450 -18.78 14.98 11.57
CA LEU A 450 -18.45 16.39 11.38
C LEU A 450 -17.14 16.52 10.61
N TYR A 451 -17.21 17.19 9.47
CA TYR A 451 -16.08 17.52 8.61
C TYR A 451 -15.74 19.00 8.81
N TYR A 452 -14.46 19.31 8.97
CA TYR A 452 -13.96 20.67 9.19
C TYR A 452 -12.91 21.06 8.14
N GLY A 453 -12.93 22.31 7.70
CA GLY A 453 -11.94 22.86 6.78
C GLY A 453 -11.91 22.14 5.43
N GLU A 454 -10.76 21.63 5.02
CA GLU A 454 -10.61 20.91 3.73
C GLU A 454 -11.48 19.65 3.63
N ALA A 455 -11.66 18.93 4.73
CA ALA A 455 -12.59 17.80 4.77
C ALA A 455 -14.05 18.25 4.53
N ALA A 456 -14.43 19.43 5.03
CA ALA A 456 -15.75 20.02 4.82
C ALA A 456 -15.93 20.45 3.36
N ASP A 457 -14.91 21.11 2.78
CA ASP A 457 -14.88 21.50 1.37
C ASP A 457 -15.01 20.28 0.45
N THR A 458 -14.26 19.21 0.73
CA THR A 458 -14.32 17.94 0.00
C THR A 458 -15.70 17.30 0.09
N GLN A 459 -16.26 17.22 1.31
CA GLN A 459 -17.58 16.65 1.52
C GLN A 459 -18.67 17.47 0.82
N ARG A 460 -18.57 18.80 0.83
CA ARG A 460 -19.51 19.70 0.13
C ARG A 460 -19.46 19.48 -1.38
N ASN A 461 -18.27 19.29 -1.95
CA ASN A 461 -18.11 18.94 -3.36
C ASN A 461 -18.72 17.56 -3.69
N TYR A 462 -18.53 16.56 -2.82
CA TYR A 462 -19.15 15.24 -2.97
C TYR A 462 -20.69 15.34 -2.94
N ILE A 463 -21.26 16.11 -2.01
CA ILE A 463 -22.71 16.34 -1.91
C ILE A 463 -23.26 17.02 -3.16
N GLN A 464 -22.57 18.05 -3.68
CA GLN A 464 -23.02 18.77 -4.87
C GLN A 464 -22.99 17.89 -6.13
N SER A 465 -21.98 17.02 -6.25
CA SER A 465 -21.77 16.18 -7.44
C SER A 465 -22.51 14.83 -7.40
N THR A 466 -23.05 14.43 -6.24
CA THR A 466 -23.68 13.11 -6.05
C THR A 466 -25.16 13.24 -5.71
N SER A 467 -26.01 12.51 -6.44
CA SER A 467 -27.44 12.47 -6.11
C SER A 467 -27.68 11.89 -4.72
N LYS A 468 -28.73 12.37 -4.02
CA LYS A 468 -29.08 11.87 -2.68
C LYS A 468 -29.24 10.34 -2.64
N SER A 469 -29.87 9.75 -3.65
CA SER A 469 -30.04 8.28 -3.74
C SER A 469 -28.71 7.54 -3.85
N LYS A 470 -27.78 8.03 -4.69
CA LYS A 470 -26.46 7.41 -4.84
C LYS A 470 -25.62 7.57 -3.56
N MET A 471 -25.73 8.72 -2.91
CA MET A 471 -25.10 8.97 -1.62
C MET A 471 -25.62 7.98 -0.57
N THR A 472 -26.94 7.84 -0.41
CA THR A 472 -27.55 6.87 0.49
C THR A 472 -27.12 5.44 0.19
N GLN A 473 -27.03 5.06 -1.09
CA GLN A 473 -26.51 3.76 -1.47
C GLN A 473 -25.05 3.56 -1.02
N ASN A 474 -24.17 4.53 -1.25
CA ASN A 474 -22.75 4.41 -0.91
C ASN A 474 -22.54 4.25 0.62
N TYR A 475 -23.26 5.03 1.43
CA TYR A 475 -23.22 4.91 2.89
C TYR A 475 -23.79 3.56 3.38
N ASN A 476 -24.92 3.12 2.81
CA ASN A 476 -25.47 1.79 3.06
C ASN A 476 -24.48 0.66 2.72
N ASP A 477 -23.86 0.70 1.54
CA ASP A 477 -22.95 -0.34 1.09
C ASP A 477 -21.68 -0.40 1.97
N PHE A 478 -21.22 0.75 2.49
CA PHE A 478 -20.10 0.79 3.43
C PHE A 478 -20.41 0.02 4.72
N TYR A 479 -21.48 0.35 5.45
CA TYR A 479 -21.80 -0.32 6.72
C TYR A 479 -22.39 -1.72 6.54
N ALA A 480 -23.07 -2.00 5.42
CA ALA A 480 -23.57 -3.35 5.13
C ALA A 480 -22.43 -4.36 4.91
N SER A 481 -21.22 -3.89 4.61
CA SER A 481 -20.02 -4.74 4.58
C SER A 481 -19.51 -5.14 5.97
N LYS A 482 -19.94 -4.42 7.03
CA LYS A 482 -19.49 -4.61 8.42
C LYS A 482 -20.54 -5.29 9.28
N PHE A 483 -21.79 -4.84 9.15
CA PHE A 483 -22.94 -5.39 9.87
C PHE A 483 -23.80 -6.20 8.92
N ASN A 484 -24.20 -7.40 9.37
CA ASN A 484 -25.17 -8.20 8.63
C ASN A 484 -26.56 -7.52 8.74
N ALA A 485 -27.39 -7.67 7.70
CA ALA A 485 -28.82 -7.31 7.76
C ALA A 485 -29.12 -5.84 8.15
N ILE A 486 -28.40 -4.87 7.58
CA ILE A 486 -28.85 -3.47 7.59
C ILE A 486 -30.12 -3.34 6.75
N ASP A 487 -31.18 -2.78 7.33
CA ASP A 487 -32.38 -2.40 6.61
C ASP A 487 -32.10 -1.16 5.76
N ARG A 488 -31.80 -1.39 4.47
CA ARG A 488 -31.46 -0.35 3.51
C ARG A 488 -32.61 0.60 3.21
N GLU A 489 -33.86 0.18 3.42
CA GLU A 489 -35.05 1.00 3.18
C GLU A 489 -35.36 1.92 4.37
N ALA A 490 -35.00 1.50 5.59
CA ALA A 490 -35.12 2.31 6.80
C ALA A 490 -34.01 3.37 6.95
N THR A 491 -32.90 3.26 6.20
CA THR A 491 -31.78 4.20 6.31
C THR A 491 -32.18 5.64 6.02
N LYS A 492 -31.85 6.53 6.94
CA LYS A 492 -32.06 7.97 6.79
C LYS A 492 -30.73 8.71 6.85
N ILE A 493 -30.52 9.58 5.86
CA ILE A 493 -29.34 10.46 5.80
C ILE A 493 -29.79 11.91 5.77
N THR A 494 -29.23 12.70 6.68
CA THR A 494 -29.42 14.15 6.79
C THR A 494 -28.08 14.86 6.65
N VAL A 495 -28.08 15.96 5.91
CA VAL A 495 -26.89 16.79 5.65
C VAL A 495 -27.17 18.18 6.22
N GLU A 496 -26.28 18.67 7.07
CA GLU A 496 -26.27 20.06 7.55
C GLU A 496 -24.95 20.70 7.10
N ASP A 497 -25.01 21.81 6.36
CA ASP A 497 -23.83 22.52 5.88
C ASP A 497 -23.82 23.95 6.43
N ASN A 498 -22.85 24.23 7.28
CA ASN A 498 -22.53 25.58 7.73
C ASN A 498 -21.26 26.04 6.99
N ARG A 499 -21.47 26.66 5.84
CA ARG A 499 -20.38 27.15 5.01
C ARG A 499 -19.60 28.30 5.66
N GLU A 500 -20.20 29.12 6.51
CA GLU A 500 -19.49 30.26 7.13
C GLU A 500 -18.47 29.81 8.18
N ASP A 501 -18.79 28.75 8.95
CA ASP A 501 -17.82 28.15 9.89
C ASP A 501 -16.96 27.06 9.25
N ASN A 502 -17.21 26.77 7.97
CA ASN A 502 -16.67 25.66 7.20
C ASN A 502 -16.83 24.28 7.85
N ILE A 503 -18.08 23.95 8.18
CA ILE A 503 -18.46 22.68 8.82
C ILE A 503 -19.54 22.01 8.00
N VAL A 504 -19.33 20.74 7.66
CA VAL A 504 -20.39 19.87 7.12
C VAL A 504 -20.65 18.76 8.14
N LYS A 505 -21.91 18.55 8.50
CA LYS A 505 -22.35 17.46 9.37
C LYS A 505 -23.22 16.49 8.56
N ILE A 506 -22.85 15.22 8.60
CA ILE A 506 -23.63 14.11 8.06
C ILE A 506 -24.21 13.33 9.23
N ILE A 507 -25.53 13.12 9.22
CA ILE A 507 -26.23 12.30 10.21
C ILE A 507 -26.82 11.10 9.48
N GLU A 508 -26.43 9.92 9.91
CA GLU A 508 -26.87 8.63 9.39
C GLU A 508 -27.64 7.89 10.49
N GLU A 509 -28.79 7.33 10.15
CA GLU A 509 -29.60 6.50 11.05
C GLU A 509 -29.88 5.17 10.33
N TYR A 510 -29.49 4.07 10.97
CA TYR A 510 -29.62 2.70 10.46
C TYR A 510 -30.34 1.82 11.49
N THR A 511 -31.13 0.87 10.97
CA THR A 511 -31.67 -0.25 11.75
C THR A 511 -30.96 -1.53 11.31
N ILE A 512 -30.36 -2.24 12.26
CA ILE A 512 -29.61 -3.48 12.03
C ILE A 512 -30.48 -4.62 12.56
N SER A 513 -31.05 -5.44 11.68
CA SER A 513 -32.00 -6.49 12.09
C SER A 513 -31.33 -7.66 12.80
N ASP A 514 -30.05 -7.93 12.50
CA ASP A 514 -29.31 -9.06 13.06
C ASP A 514 -27.84 -8.69 13.30
N LEU A 515 -27.58 -8.06 14.45
CA LEU A 515 -26.24 -7.63 14.85
C LEU A 515 -25.38 -8.81 15.35
N TRP A 516 -26.01 -9.77 16.01
CA TRP A 516 -25.37 -10.84 16.78
C TRP A 516 -25.10 -12.07 15.92
N LYS A 517 -23.85 -12.52 15.84
CA LYS A 517 -23.48 -13.78 15.17
C LYS A 517 -23.25 -14.89 16.19
N SER A 518 -23.84 -16.06 15.99
CA SER A 518 -23.56 -17.22 16.85
C SER A 518 -22.10 -17.67 16.71
N LEU A 519 -21.40 -17.85 17.84
CA LEU A 519 -19.99 -18.24 17.83
C LEU A 519 -19.81 -19.69 17.32
N ASN A 520 -20.75 -20.59 17.65
CA ASN A 520 -20.86 -21.97 17.15
C ASN A 520 -22.34 -22.41 17.14
N ASP A 521 -22.74 -23.33 16.24
CA ASP A 521 -24.12 -23.84 16.13
C ASP A 521 -24.65 -24.53 17.42
N SER A 522 -23.76 -24.85 18.35
CA SER A 522 -24.06 -25.53 19.63
C SER A 522 -23.93 -24.64 20.87
N SER A 523 -23.51 -23.37 20.75
CA SER A 523 -23.35 -22.46 21.90
C SER A 523 -24.37 -21.31 21.88
N ASN A 524 -24.92 -20.94 23.06
CA ASN A 524 -25.78 -19.75 23.24
C ASN A 524 -24.96 -18.44 23.29
N VAL A 525 -23.70 -18.47 22.83
CA VAL A 525 -22.82 -17.31 22.84
C VAL A 525 -22.93 -16.63 21.48
N HIS A 526 -23.43 -15.41 21.48
CA HIS A 526 -23.40 -14.57 20.28
C HIS A 526 -22.34 -13.49 20.42
N THR A 527 -21.75 -13.11 19.31
CA THR A 527 -20.69 -12.12 19.21
C THR A 527 -20.97 -11.12 18.10
N PHE A 528 -20.49 -9.89 18.26
CA PHE A 528 -20.32 -8.96 17.15
C PHE A 528 -19.03 -8.18 17.33
N ARG A 529 -18.53 -7.60 16.23
CA ARG A 529 -17.36 -6.73 16.27
C ARG A 529 -17.75 -5.30 16.00
N ILE A 530 -17.05 -4.38 16.66
CA ILE A 530 -17.19 -2.95 16.40
C ILE A 530 -15.83 -2.27 16.52
N GLY A 531 -15.60 -1.29 15.67
CA GLY A 531 -14.39 -0.48 15.66
C GLY A 531 -14.63 0.77 14.82
N PRO A 532 -13.65 1.69 14.75
CA PRO A 532 -13.81 2.97 14.07
C PRO A 532 -13.66 2.78 12.55
N TYR A 533 -14.61 2.07 11.92
CA TYR A 533 -14.48 1.57 10.55
C TYR A 533 -14.21 2.67 9.52
N SER A 534 -14.85 3.83 9.66
CA SER A 534 -14.63 5.00 8.79
C SER A 534 -13.21 5.57 8.92
N MET A 535 -12.65 5.56 10.13
CA MET A 535 -11.27 5.98 10.39
C MET A 535 -10.28 4.96 9.82
N ALA A 536 -10.48 3.67 10.10
CA ALA A 536 -9.60 2.60 9.63
C ALA A 536 -9.53 2.57 8.09
N GLY A 537 -10.66 2.75 7.41
CA GLY A 537 -10.71 2.85 5.94
C GLY A 537 -9.98 4.07 5.36
N SER A 538 -9.65 5.07 6.17
CA SER A 538 -8.91 6.27 5.76
C SER A 538 -7.40 6.17 6.00
N ILE A 539 -6.92 5.12 6.65
CA ILE A 539 -5.51 4.93 7.00
C ILE A 539 -4.88 3.93 6.01
N THR A 540 -3.86 4.38 5.29
CA THR A 540 -3.14 3.56 4.29
C THR A 540 -1.68 3.40 4.66
N TYR A 541 -1.11 2.22 4.47
CA TYR A 541 0.30 1.92 4.73
C TYR A 541 0.82 0.82 3.79
N PRO A 542 2.14 0.73 3.54
CA PRO A 542 2.68 -0.23 2.58
C PRO A 542 2.65 -1.67 3.12
N GLU A 543 2.47 -2.66 2.25
CA GLU A 543 2.44 -4.08 2.64
C GLU A 543 3.84 -4.70 2.82
N THR A 544 4.83 -4.22 2.06
CA THR A 544 6.17 -4.84 1.99
C THR A 544 7.24 -4.02 2.68
N LYS A 545 8.08 -4.69 3.48
CA LYS A 545 9.23 -4.07 4.16
C LYS A 545 10.43 -3.80 3.23
N ASP A 546 10.62 -4.60 2.18
CA ASP A 546 11.79 -4.53 1.27
C ASP A 546 11.67 -3.46 0.17
N ARG A 547 11.01 -2.35 0.49
CA ARG A 547 10.80 -1.22 -0.43
C ARG A 547 12.12 -0.45 -0.64
N LYS A 548 12.29 0.19 -1.80
CA LYS A 548 13.50 0.97 -2.17
C LYS A 548 13.28 2.48 -2.25
N SER A 549 12.04 2.93 -2.09
CA SER A 549 11.65 4.33 -2.15
C SER A 549 10.88 4.76 -0.89
N PRO A 550 10.83 6.06 -0.55
CA PRO A 550 9.95 6.57 0.51
C PRO A 550 8.48 6.27 0.20
N TYR A 551 7.59 6.28 1.20
CA TYR A 551 6.15 6.02 1.01
C TYR A 551 5.32 7.27 1.30
N TRP A 552 4.44 7.68 0.39
CA TRP A 552 3.54 8.81 0.54
C TRP A 552 2.38 8.47 1.48
N ILE A 553 2.03 9.39 2.37
CA ILE A 553 0.89 9.25 3.27
C ILE A 553 0.01 10.50 3.19
N LEU A 554 -1.29 10.32 3.37
CA LEU A 554 -2.24 11.42 3.36
C LEU A 554 -1.93 12.40 4.50
N TYR A 555 -1.76 13.67 4.17
CA TYR A 555 -1.45 14.73 5.11
C TYR A 555 -2.03 16.07 4.67
N PRO A 556 -2.58 16.87 5.58
CA PRO A 556 -2.77 16.58 7.01
C PRO A 556 -3.93 15.59 7.24
N THR A 557 -3.74 14.63 8.14
CA THR A 557 -4.80 13.76 8.64
C THR A 557 -4.99 14.00 10.14
N ASN A 558 -6.22 14.31 10.56
CA ASN A 558 -6.61 14.46 11.96
C ASN A 558 -8.02 13.91 12.16
N LEU A 559 -8.08 12.65 12.61
CA LEU A 559 -9.31 11.89 12.76
C LEU A 559 -9.59 11.69 14.24
N THR A 560 -10.82 11.97 14.66
CA THR A 560 -11.33 11.63 15.98
C THR A 560 -12.58 10.77 15.79
N HIS A 561 -12.69 9.67 16.51
CA HIS A 561 -13.81 8.75 16.38
C HIS A 561 -14.25 8.29 17.77
N HIS A 562 -15.51 8.53 18.09
CA HIS A 562 -16.14 8.16 19.34
C HIS A 562 -17.22 7.14 19.09
N ILE A 563 -17.26 6.07 19.88
CA ILE A 563 -18.29 5.02 19.79
C ILE A 563 -18.92 4.84 21.16
N TRP A 564 -20.21 5.12 21.26
CA TRP A 564 -21.04 4.86 22.44
C TRP A 564 -21.91 3.64 22.19
N LEU A 565 -21.68 2.60 22.97
CA LEU A 565 -22.46 1.36 22.95
C LEU A 565 -23.40 1.35 24.16
N GLN A 566 -24.71 1.39 23.91
CA GLN A 566 -25.72 1.19 24.93
C GLN A 566 -26.09 -0.30 24.96
N MET A 567 -25.62 -1.02 25.97
CA MET A 567 -25.83 -2.46 26.11
C MET A 567 -27.21 -2.76 26.72
N PRO A 568 -27.83 -3.92 26.38
CA PRO A 568 -29.14 -4.33 26.91
C PRO A 568 -29.07 -4.77 28.39
N HIS A 569 -27.88 -5.12 28.89
CA HIS A 569 -27.62 -5.55 30.26
C HIS A 569 -26.33 -4.91 30.79
N GLN A 570 -26.09 -5.00 32.10
CA GLN A 570 -24.84 -4.52 32.69
C GLN A 570 -23.66 -5.32 32.14
N TRP A 571 -22.58 -4.62 31.83
CA TRP A 571 -21.36 -5.21 31.29
C TRP A 571 -20.15 -4.73 32.10
N SER A 572 -19.27 -5.67 32.47
CA SER A 572 -18.06 -5.38 33.23
C SER A 572 -16.82 -5.52 32.33
N LEU A 573 -16.28 -4.39 31.84
CA LEU A 573 -14.90 -4.33 31.38
C LEU A 573 -14.03 -3.88 32.54
N SER A 574 -12.78 -4.35 32.57
CA SER A 574 -11.76 -3.77 33.42
C SER A 574 -11.54 -2.28 33.12
N GLN A 575 -11.32 -1.48 34.16
CA GLN A 575 -11.02 -0.05 34.07
C GLN A 575 -9.92 0.32 33.06
N ASP A 576 -10.18 1.43 32.36
CA ASP A 576 -9.31 2.31 31.58
C ASP A 576 -8.06 1.67 30.94
N ASN A 577 -8.25 1.05 29.77
CA ASN A 577 -7.12 0.76 28.89
C ASN A 577 -6.86 2.01 28.03
N ILE A 578 -5.83 2.78 28.37
CA ILE A 578 -5.30 3.81 27.48
C ILE A 578 -4.13 3.21 26.73
N LYS A 579 -4.22 3.18 25.40
CA LYS A 579 -3.10 2.84 24.53
C LYS A 579 -2.71 4.07 23.73
N TYR A 580 -1.42 4.42 23.80
CA TYR A 580 -0.87 5.51 23.03
C TYR A 580 0.33 4.98 22.24
N TYR A 581 0.29 5.18 20.93
CA TYR A 581 1.37 4.85 20.04
C TYR A 581 1.75 6.14 19.32
N SER A 582 3.02 6.51 19.34
CA SER A 582 3.49 7.59 18.49
C SER A 582 4.92 7.36 18.04
N ASN A 583 5.23 7.96 16.90
CA ASN A 583 6.57 8.12 16.39
C ASN A 583 6.71 9.51 15.75
N SER A 584 7.84 9.77 15.09
CA SER A 584 8.12 10.97 14.30
C SER A 584 7.04 11.28 13.27
N LEU A 585 6.41 10.25 12.71
CA LEU A 585 5.53 10.37 11.54
C LEU A 585 4.08 10.53 11.95
N ASN A 586 3.60 9.74 12.92
CA ASN A 586 2.20 9.64 13.28
C ASN A 586 2.01 9.52 14.80
N SER A 587 0.77 9.79 15.24
CA SER A 587 0.33 9.48 16.59
C SER A 587 -1.07 8.88 16.56
N TYR A 588 -1.29 7.86 17.38
CA TYR A 588 -2.54 7.20 17.60
C TYR A 588 -2.81 7.10 19.10
N TYR A 589 -4.04 7.39 19.47
CA TYR A 589 -4.53 7.34 20.84
C TYR A 589 -5.83 6.56 20.87
N LEU A 590 -5.91 5.57 21.75
CA LEU A 590 -7.11 4.83 22.07
C LEU A 590 -7.33 4.91 23.58
N SER A 591 -8.55 5.27 23.98
CA SER A 591 -9.02 5.12 25.36
C SER A 591 -10.36 4.40 25.39
N GLU A 592 -10.46 3.40 26.26
CA GLU A 592 -11.67 2.62 26.51
C GLU A 592 -12.15 2.92 27.94
N TYR A 593 -13.40 3.33 28.14
CA TYR A 593 -13.97 3.46 29.48
C TYR A 593 -15.47 3.15 29.53
N ILE A 594 -15.94 2.68 30.70
CA ILE A 594 -17.36 2.42 30.95
C ILE A 594 -17.96 3.57 31.75
N SER A 595 -19.09 4.09 31.28
CA SER A 595 -19.94 5.00 32.02
C SER A 595 -21.16 4.23 32.54
N ASN A 596 -21.45 4.35 33.84
CA ASN A 596 -22.73 3.92 34.46
C ASN A 596 -23.15 2.43 34.29
N SER A 597 -22.20 1.49 34.19
CA SER A 597 -22.40 0.02 34.19
C SER A 597 -23.07 -0.63 32.96
N ASN A 598 -23.61 0.15 32.01
CA ASN A 598 -24.26 -0.37 30.80
C ASN A 598 -23.93 0.41 29.51
N THR A 599 -23.07 1.43 29.58
CA THR A 599 -22.59 2.19 28.42
C THR A 599 -21.09 2.05 28.28
N ILE A 600 -20.61 1.62 27.11
CA ILE A 600 -19.18 1.60 26.77
C ILE A 600 -18.89 2.80 25.88
N HIS A 601 -17.82 3.53 26.17
CA HIS A 601 -17.31 4.56 25.30
C HIS A 601 -15.89 4.21 24.83
N LEU A 602 -15.74 4.12 23.52
CA LEU A 602 -14.46 3.95 22.84
C LEU A 602 -14.09 5.28 22.18
N ASN A 603 -12.87 5.76 22.40
CA ASN A 603 -12.38 7.00 21.82
C ASN A 603 -11.05 6.76 21.12
N TYR A 604 -11.06 7.02 19.82
CA TYR A 604 -9.94 6.84 18.91
C TYR A 604 -9.52 8.19 18.35
N LYS A 605 -8.21 8.43 18.29
CA LYS A 605 -7.65 9.59 17.61
C LYS A 605 -6.43 9.19 16.81
N TYR A 606 -6.40 9.57 15.54
CA TYR A 606 -5.29 9.33 14.64
C TYR A 606 -4.85 10.64 14.00
N LYS A 607 -3.55 10.91 14.03
CA LYS A 607 -2.96 12.11 13.44
C LYS A 607 -1.66 11.80 12.72
N THR A 608 -1.52 12.31 11.51
CA THR A 608 -0.26 12.32 10.76
C THR A 608 0.49 13.64 11.00
N ASN A 609 1.79 13.57 11.22
CA ASN A 609 2.67 14.71 11.42
C ASN A 609 3.49 15.05 10.17
N ASN A 610 3.50 14.16 9.16
CA ASN A 610 4.25 14.33 7.91
C ASN A 610 3.46 13.79 6.70
N ASN A 611 3.87 14.13 5.48
CA ASN A 611 3.25 13.71 4.22
C ASN A 611 3.97 12.53 3.53
N TYR A 612 5.01 11.98 4.14
CA TYR A 612 5.67 10.74 3.70
C TYR A 612 6.42 10.06 4.84
N VAL A 613 6.71 8.77 4.63
CA VAL A 613 7.55 7.90 5.45
C VAL A 613 8.92 7.77 4.77
N PRO A 614 10.02 8.20 5.40
CA PRO A 614 11.38 7.98 4.91
C PRO A 614 11.71 6.49 4.75
N LEU A 615 12.66 6.16 3.87
CA LEU A 615 13.00 4.77 3.54
C LEU A 615 13.41 3.96 4.78
N GLU A 616 14.19 4.59 5.65
CA GLU A 616 14.69 4.06 6.91
C GLU A 616 13.62 3.81 7.98
N GLU A 617 12.44 4.44 7.87
CA GLU A 617 11.36 4.33 8.86
C GLU A 617 10.21 3.40 8.41
N ILE A 618 10.27 2.85 7.18
CA ILE A 618 9.17 2.01 6.63
C ILE A 618 8.91 0.76 7.48
N ALA A 619 9.95 0.06 7.92
CA ALA A 619 9.79 -1.15 8.71
C ALA A 619 9.07 -0.87 10.04
N ASP A 620 9.43 0.25 10.69
CA ASP A 620 8.80 0.70 11.93
C ASP A 620 7.37 1.19 11.71
N PHE A 621 7.12 1.89 10.60
CA PHE A 621 5.80 2.35 10.19
C PHE A 621 4.84 1.18 9.92
N ILE A 622 5.29 0.12 9.26
CA ILE A 622 4.50 -1.10 9.04
C ILE A 622 4.23 -1.81 10.36
N ASN A 623 5.25 -1.98 11.21
CA ASN A 623 5.07 -2.63 12.51
C ASN A 623 4.08 -1.84 13.39
N TYR A 624 4.12 -0.51 13.36
CA TYR A 624 3.19 0.36 14.04
C TYR A 624 1.75 0.13 13.56
N HIS A 625 1.49 0.10 12.25
CA HIS A 625 0.13 -0.13 11.73
C HIS A 625 -0.37 -1.55 11.97
N ASN A 626 0.49 -2.57 11.90
CA ASN A 626 0.13 -3.94 12.27
C ASN A 626 -0.30 -4.04 13.75
N GLN A 627 0.30 -3.23 14.65
CA GLN A 627 -0.13 -3.15 16.04
C GLN A 627 -1.47 -2.43 16.19
N LEU A 628 -1.75 -1.41 15.36
CA LEU A 628 -3.03 -0.72 15.33
C LEU A 628 -4.16 -1.66 14.85
N ASP A 629 -3.94 -2.44 13.81
CA ASP A 629 -4.92 -3.39 13.27
C ASP A 629 -5.35 -4.44 14.29
N ALA A 630 -4.43 -4.88 15.15
CA ALA A 630 -4.72 -5.80 16.23
C ALA A 630 -5.62 -5.21 17.35
N ILE A 631 -5.83 -3.89 17.38
CA ILE A 631 -6.60 -3.19 18.43
C ILE A 631 -7.71 -2.28 17.87
N PHE A 632 -7.91 -2.22 16.55
CA PHE A 632 -8.92 -1.38 15.93
C PHE A 632 -10.33 -1.86 16.25
N GLU A 633 -10.55 -3.18 16.26
CA GLU A 633 -11.84 -3.80 16.53
C GLU A 633 -11.90 -4.36 17.95
N MET A 634 -13.03 -4.13 18.61
CA MET A 634 -13.42 -4.79 19.85
C MET A 634 -14.46 -5.87 19.53
N GLU A 635 -14.25 -7.08 20.03
CA GLU A 635 -15.23 -8.15 19.98
C GLU A 635 -16.12 -8.10 21.23
N VAL A 636 -17.44 -8.11 21.04
CA VAL A 636 -18.46 -8.01 22.09
C VAL A 636 -19.27 -9.29 22.11
N ASN A 637 -19.41 -9.90 23.29
CA ASN A 637 -20.06 -11.21 23.46
C ASN A 637 -21.27 -11.13 24.42
N THR A 638 -22.30 -11.98 24.20
CA THR A 638 -23.54 -12.01 25.02
C THR A 638 -23.34 -12.49 26.45
N HIS A 639 -22.31 -13.28 26.70
CA HIS A 639 -21.90 -13.63 28.04
C HIS A 639 -20.88 -12.60 28.51
N GLU A 640 -21.20 -11.90 29.61
CA GLU A 640 -20.21 -11.21 30.43
C GLU A 640 -19.02 -12.17 30.56
N GLU A 641 -17.82 -11.73 30.17
CA GLU A 641 -16.60 -12.49 30.43
C GLU A 641 -16.41 -12.55 31.95
N LYS A 642 -17.14 -13.45 32.61
CA LYS A 642 -16.64 -14.22 33.75
C LYS A 642 -15.67 -15.28 33.25
N ASN A 643 -14.85 -14.93 32.28
CA ASN A 643 -13.65 -15.68 31.96
C ASN A 643 -12.52 -14.91 32.66
N PRO A 644 -12.21 -15.20 33.95
CA PRO A 644 -11.06 -14.61 34.65
C PRO A 644 -9.69 -14.88 33.98
N PHE A 645 -9.67 -15.46 32.77
CA PHE A 645 -8.53 -16.10 32.16
C PHE A 645 -7.72 -15.23 31.19
N ILE A 646 -8.16 -14.00 30.91
CA ILE A 646 -7.43 -13.10 29.98
C ILE A 646 -6.76 -11.92 30.70
N LYS A 647 -6.70 -11.93 32.05
CA LYS A 647 -6.14 -10.82 32.85
C LYS A 647 -5.06 -11.16 33.85
N ALA A 648 -4.16 -12.08 33.50
CA ALA A 648 -2.94 -12.28 34.26
C ALA A 648 -1.67 -12.24 33.40
N LYS A 649 -1.55 -11.25 32.51
CA LYS A 649 -0.27 -10.91 31.90
C LYS A 649 0.64 -10.30 32.99
N ASN A 650 1.47 -11.16 33.60
CA ASN A 650 2.56 -10.92 34.57
C ASN A 650 2.61 -11.88 35.77
N SER A 651 1.95 -13.05 35.70
CA SER A 651 2.17 -14.08 36.74
C SER A 651 3.47 -14.87 36.49
N PHE A 652 4.22 -15.18 37.56
CA PHE A 652 5.39 -16.07 37.48
C PHE A 652 4.95 -17.44 36.95
N ASN A 653 5.60 -17.93 35.88
CA ASN A 653 5.23 -19.20 35.27
C ASN A 653 5.69 -20.38 36.15
N TRP A 654 4.74 -20.95 36.89
CA TRP A 654 4.99 -22.09 37.77
C TRP A 654 5.17 -23.42 37.02
N GLY A 655 4.88 -23.45 35.71
CA GLY A 655 5.00 -24.64 34.86
C GLY A 655 6.42 -25.18 34.83
N TYR A 656 7.42 -24.31 34.70
CA TYR A 656 8.84 -24.72 34.67
C TYR A 656 9.33 -25.35 35.99
N PRO A 657 9.08 -24.77 37.19
CA PRO A 657 9.37 -25.43 38.45
C PRO A 657 8.70 -26.81 38.60
N PHE A 658 7.42 -26.92 38.27
CA PHE A 658 6.69 -28.19 38.36
C PHE A 658 7.21 -29.21 37.36
N LEU A 659 7.58 -28.80 36.15
CA LEU A 659 8.24 -29.66 35.16
C LEU A 659 9.50 -30.29 35.73
N VAL A 660 10.37 -29.50 36.36
CA VAL A 660 11.62 -30.00 36.96
C VAL A 660 11.33 -30.98 38.10
N ILE A 661 10.40 -30.66 38.99
CA ILE A 661 10.03 -31.53 40.12
C ILE A 661 9.47 -32.86 39.60
N PHE A 662 8.50 -32.82 38.70
CA PHE A 662 7.87 -34.00 38.12
C PHE A 662 8.86 -34.84 37.32
N PHE A 663 9.82 -34.20 36.64
CA PHE A 663 10.88 -34.89 35.93
C PHE A 663 11.82 -35.63 36.88
N VAL A 664 12.27 -34.99 37.95
CA VAL A 664 13.14 -35.63 38.97
C VAL A 664 12.43 -36.81 39.63
N ILE A 665 11.16 -36.65 40.01
CA ILE A 665 10.35 -37.73 40.60
C ILE A 665 10.19 -38.87 39.59
N SER A 666 9.83 -38.56 38.34
CA SER A 666 9.61 -39.57 37.29
C SER A 666 10.89 -40.33 36.95
N VAL A 667 12.04 -39.66 36.85
CA VAL A 667 13.35 -40.29 36.64
C VAL A 667 13.71 -41.18 37.82
N TRP A 668 13.52 -40.71 39.06
CA TRP A 668 13.76 -41.53 40.25
C TRP A 668 12.88 -42.78 40.26
N LEU A 669 11.59 -42.66 39.94
CA LEU A 669 10.66 -43.79 39.80
C LEU A 669 11.11 -44.76 38.71
N MET A 670 11.53 -44.27 37.54
CA MET A 670 12.03 -45.12 36.45
C MET A 670 13.32 -45.85 36.83
N LEU A 671 14.25 -45.18 37.50
CA LEU A 671 15.49 -45.79 37.98
C LEU A 671 15.22 -46.81 39.09
N TYR A 672 14.34 -46.49 40.03
CA TYR A 672 13.91 -47.39 41.09
C TYR A 672 13.24 -48.64 40.51
N TRP A 673 12.28 -48.45 39.60
CA TRP A 673 11.57 -49.54 38.93
C TRP A 673 12.56 -50.43 38.15
N ASN A 674 13.44 -49.83 37.34
CA ASN A 674 14.45 -50.58 36.57
C ASN A 674 15.48 -51.29 37.47
N LYS A 675 15.75 -50.76 38.68
CA LYS A 675 16.71 -51.34 39.62
C LYS A 675 16.12 -52.53 40.38
N HIS A 676 14.85 -52.45 40.78
CA HIS A 676 14.22 -53.43 41.67
C HIS A 676 13.39 -54.50 40.95
N TYR A 677 13.15 -54.34 39.65
CA TYR A 677 12.37 -55.29 38.85
C TYR A 677 13.19 -55.94 37.73
N ASP A 678 13.70 -57.15 37.98
CA ASP A 678 14.45 -57.98 37.01
C ASP A 678 13.88 -59.41 36.99
N PRO A 679 12.75 -59.63 36.28
CA PRO A 679 12.09 -60.94 36.25
C PRO A 679 13.05 -62.00 35.68
N ILE A 680 12.98 -63.20 36.26
CA ILE A 680 13.74 -64.36 35.81
C ILE A 680 13.24 -64.74 34.42
N SER A 681 14.15 -64.85 33.43
CA SER A 681 13.81 -65.47 32.15
C SER A 681 13.42 -66.92 32.40
N LYS A 682 12.40 -67.45 31.70
CA LYS A 682 12.17 -68.91 31.70
C LYS A 682 13.50 -69.61 31.34
N GLU A 683 14.06 -70.37 32.29
CA GLU A 683 15.44 -70.88 32.25
C GLU A 683 15.68 -71.91 31.14
N ASP A 684 16.89 -71.84 30.55
CA ASP A 684 17.74 -72.93 30.07
C ASP A 684 17.08 -74.10 29.32
N ASP A 685 16.49 -73.82 28.16
CA ASP A 685 16.39 -74.81 27.09
C ASP A 685 17.42 -74.44 26.02
N GLU A 686 18.44 -75.28 25.80
CA GLU A 686 19.47 -75.11 24.74
C GLU A 686 18.87 -74.99 23.33
N ARG A 687 17.54 -75.15 23.19
CA ARG A 687 16.75 -74.99 21.96
C ARG A 687 16.42 -73.54 21.58
N PHE A 688 16.58 -72.56 22.48
CA PHE A 688 16.26 -71.16 22.18
C PHE A 688 17.49 -70.40 21.66
N PHE A 689 17.61 -70.30 20.33
CA PHE A 689 18.59 -69.41 19.72
C PHE A 689 18.29 -67.96 20.11
N ARG A 690 19.32 -67.22 20.56
CA ARG A 690 19.19 -65.79 20.87
C ARG A 690 18.94 -65.01 19.60
N GLU A 691 17.68 -64.83 19.24
CA GLU A 691 17.33 -64.13 18.02
C GLU A 691 17.59 -62.61 18.13
N ASN A 692 17.96 -62.01 17.01
CA ASN A 692 18.01 -60.57 16.89
C ASN A 692 16.59 -59.98 16.76
N ILE A 693 16.45 -58.71 17.15
CA ILE A 693 15.22 -57.96 16.91
C ILE A 693 14.99 -58.00 15.39
N GLY A 694 13.90 -58.63 14.96
CA GLY A 694 13.64 -58.98 13.57
C GLY A 694 12.25 -59.59 13.40
N GLY A 695 11.81 -59.76 12.15
CA GLY A 695 10.44 -60.20 11.85
C GLY A 695 9.39 -59.17 12.28
N TRP A 696 8.23 -59.62 12.77
CA TRP A 696 7.13 -58.74 13.14
C TRP A 696 7.46 -57.80 14.33
N LEU A 697 8.48 -58.12 15.14
CA LEU A 697 8.93 -57.27 16.26
C LEU A 697 9.49 -55.91 15.81
N ILE A 698 9.81 -55.75 14.52
CA ILE A 698 10.23 -54.46 13.95
C ILE A 698 9.09 -53.43 14.04
N LEU A 699 7.83 -53.85 13.83
CA LEU A 699 6.67 -52.96 13.85
C LEU A 699 6.43 -52.29 15.22
N PRO A 700 6.29 -53.03 16.34
CA PRO A 700 6.23 -52.39 17.66
C PRO A 700 7.55 -51.71 18.03
N GLY A 701 8.70 -52.22 17.54
CA GLY A 701 10.00 -51.60 17.77
C GLY A 701 10.10 -50.17 17.25
N ILE A 702 9.58 -49.89 16.05
CA ILE A 702 9.51 -48.54 15.49
C ILE A 702 8.66 -47.63 16.39
N VAL A 703 7.47 -48.10 16.79
CA VAL A 703 6.57 -47.34 17.66
C VAL A 703 7.23 -47.02 19.01
N ILE A 704 7.89 -47.99 19.63
CA ILE A 704 8.59 -47.85 20.91
C ILE A 704 9.75 -46.86 20.81
N LEU A 705 10.53 -46.91 19.73
CA LEU A 705 11.69 -46.01 19.54
C LEU A 705 11.27 -44.58 19.19
N ILE A 706 10.12 -44.39 18.55
CA ILE A 706 9.57 -43.05 18.24
C ILE A 706 8.80 -42.48 19.44
N SER A 707 8.28 -43.31 20.36
CA SER A 707 7.46 -42.88 21.50
C SER A 707 8.08 -41.75 22.36
N PRO A 708 9.39 -41.75 22.68
CA PRO A 708 10.01 -40.63 23.38
C PRO A 708 9.94 -39.30 22.62
N ILE A 709 10.04 -39.35 21.29
CA ILE A 709 9.95 -38.16 20.43
C ILE A 709 8.51 -37.64 20.42
N ILE A 710 7.52 -38.52 20.27
CA ILE A 710 6.11 -38.13 20.32
C ILE A 710 5.79 -37.50 21.69
N ASN A 711 6.20 -38.15 22.79
CA ASN A 711 5.90 -37.67 24.13
C ASN A 711 6.60 -36.35 24.47
N VAL A 712 7.81 -36.07 23.95
CA VAL A 712 8.45 -34.76 24.17
C VAL A 712 7.76 -33.65 23.38
N PHE A 713 7.31 -33.90 22.14
CA PHE A 713 6.51 -32.93 21.40
C PHE A 713 5.18 -32.66 22.08
N THR A 714 4.51 -33.71 22.58
CA THR A 714 3.31 -33.55 23.39
C THR A 714 3.59 -32.70 24.63
N LEU A 715 4.70 -32.94 25.34
CA LEU A 715 5.09 -32.19 26.54
C LEU A 715 5.40 -30.71 26.28
N LEU A 716 6.06 -30.40 25.15
CA LEU A 716 6.38 -29.02 24.75
C LEU A 716 5.16 -28.23 24.31
N ASN A 717 4.11 -28.90 23.83
CA ASN A 717 2.86 -28.30 23.39
C ASN A 717 1.78 -28.29 24.48
N ILE A 718 2.12 -28.61 25.75
CA ILE A 718 1.15 -28.52 26.84
C ILE A 718 0.97 -27.05 27.23
N GLU A 719 -0.28 -26.61 27.25
CA GLU A 719 -0.71 -25.25 27.62
C GLU A 719 -0.20 -24.79 29.01
N TYR A 720 0.16 -25.74 29.89
CA TYR A 720 0.72 -25.49 31.23
C TYR A 720 2.11 -24.84 31.24
N LEU A 721 2.82 -24.82 30.11
CA LEU A 721 4.11 -24.14 29.97
C LEU A 721 3.97 -22.68 29.53
N GLU A 722 2.75 -22.22 29.23
CA GLU A 722 2.46 -20.82 28.93
C GLU A 722 2.25 -20.00 30.23
N SER A 723 2.62 -18.71 30.21
CA SER A 723 2.58 -17.86 31.42
C SER A 723 1.17 -17.57 31.93
N ASP A 724 0.18 -17.63 31.05
CA ASP A 724 -1.12 -17.01 31.27
C ASP A 724 -2.06 -17.92 32.07
N ILE A 725 -1.83 -19.24 32.01
CA ILE A 725 -2.65 -20.26 32.68
C ILE A 725 -2.40 -20.35 34.20
N TRP A 726 -1.25 -19.89 34.69
CA TRP A 726 -0.92 -19.96 36.12
C TRP A 726 -1.56 -18.82 36.92
N GLY A 727 -1.78 -17.67 36.29
CA GLY A 727 -2.54 -16.57 36.88
C GLY A 727 -3.99 -16.97 37.14
N VAL A 728 -4.56 -17.74 36.22
CA VAL A 728 -5.87 -18.37 36.33
C VAL A 728 -5.95 -19.32 37.51
N VAL A 729 -5.01 -20.26 37.62
CA VAL A 729 -5.00 -21.27 38.68
C VAL A 729 -4.96 -20.59 40.06
N LEU A 730 -4.14 -19.54 40.20
CA LEU A 730 -4.06 -18.75 41.43
C LEU A 730 -5.35 -17.99 41.75
N GLN A 731 -6.11 -17.59 40.73
CA GLN A 731 -7.41 -16.95 40.92
C GLN A 731 -8.47 -17.96 41.33
N MET A 732 -8.54 -19.10 40.65
CA MET A 732 -9.46 -20.20 40.98
C MET A 732 -9.31 -20.69 42.42
N LEU A 733 -8.07 -20.86 42.90
CA LEU A 733 -7.80 -21.28 44.28
C LEU A 733 -8.36 -20.30 45.33
N LYS A 734 -8.60 -19.03 44.96
CA LYS A 734 -9.19 -18.03 45.86
C LYS A 734 -10.71 -18.07 45.90
N GLU A 735 -11.36 -18.67 44.90
CA GLU A 735 -12.82 -18.67 44.75
C GLU A 735 -13.52 -19.75 45.58
N ASN A 736 -12.76 -20.60 46.30
CA ASN A 736 -13.26 -21.61 47.25
C ASN A 736 -14.39 -22.49 46.67
N ASN A 737 -14.17 -23.01 45.47
CA ASN A 737 -15.12 -23.85 44.73
C ASN A 737 -14.53 -25.24 44.50
N ILE A 738 -15.22 -26.26 45.01
CA ILE A 738 -14.77 -27.66 44.96
C ILE A 738 -14.53 -28.18 43.54
N TYR A 739 -15.24 -27.66 42.54
CA TYR A 739 -15.06 -28.06 41.14
C TYR A 739 -13.79 -27.45 40.53
N TYR A 740 -13.40 -26.25 40.96
CA TYR A 740 -12.13 -25.64 40.56
C TYR A 740 -10.95 -26.36 41.21
N ASP A 741 -11.06 -26.71 42.48
CA ASP A 741 -10.04 -27.52 43.16
C ASP A 741 -9.86 -28.88 42.49
N LEU A 742 -10.96 -29.51 42.07
CA LEU A 742 -10.94 -30.76 41.33
C LEU A 742 -10.32 -30.59 39.93
N TRP A 743 -10.66 -29.52 39.20
CA TRP A 743 -10.09 -29.22 37.89
C TRP A 743 -8.58 -28.99 37.97
N ILE A 744 -8.13 -28.18 38.93
CA ILE A 744 -6.71 -27.93 39.20
C ILE A 744 -5.99 -29.24 39.53
N SER A 745 -6.60 -30.09 40.34
CA SER A 745 -6.04 -31.40 40.69
C SER A 745 -5.87 -32.30 39.46
N ILE A 746 -6.83 -32.28 38.53
CA ILE A 746 -6.75 -33.01 37.26
C ILE A 746 -5.65 -32.45 36.37
N MET A 747 -5.54 -31.12 36.28
CA MET A 747 -4.50 -30.43 35.53
C MET A 747 -3.09 -30.86 36.00
N PHE A 748 -2.86 -30.86 37.32
CA PHE A 748 -1.60 -31.32 37.91
C PHE A 748 -1.35 -32.81 37.67
N LEU A 749 -2.39 -33.64 37.77
CA LEU A 749 -2.31 -35.08 37.51
C LEU A 749 -1.92 -35.33 36.04
N GLU A 750 -2.55 -34.65 35.09
CA GLU A 750 -2.25 -34.75 33.67
C GLU A 750 -0.83 -34.29 33.35
N PHE A 751 -0.39 -33.19 33.96
CA PHE A 751 0.96 -32.68 33.76
C PHE A 751 2.01 -33.65 34.27
N PHE A 752 1.87 -34.11 35.52
CA PHE A 752 2.75 -35.14 36.10
C PHE A 752 2.74 -36.40 35.23
N PHE A 753 1.57 -36.84 34.79
CA PHE A 753 1.42 -38.06 34.02
C PHE A 753 2.09 -37.95 32.65
N SER A 754 2.02 -36.80 31.99
CA SER A 754 2.69 -36.56 30.70
C SER A 754 4.21 -36.63 30.83
N VAL A 755 4.77 -36.03 31.90
CA VAL A 755 6.20 -36.13 32.23
C VAL A 755 6.59 -37.58 32.55
N PHE A 756 5.77 -38.28 33.34
CA PHE A 756 5.97 -39.68 33.67
C PHE A 756 6.00 -40.57 32.42
N MET A 757 5.07 -40.37 31.48
CA MET A 757 4.99 -41.13 30.23
C MET A 757 6.19 -40.88 29.32
N PHE A 758 6.70 -39.65 29.27
CA PHE A 758 7.96 -39.35 28.60
C PHE A 758 9.12 -40.15 29.21
N CYS A 759 9.33 -40.08 30.52
CA CYS A 759 10.39 -40.83 31.19
C CYS A 759 10.23 -42.35 31.03
N ALA A 760 9.00 -42.87 31.14
CA ALA A 760 8.69 -44.28 30.96
C ALA A 760 9.00 -44.75 29.54
N SER A 761 8.67 -43.95 28.51
CA SER A 761 8.96 -44.30 27.11
C SER A 761 10.46 -44.45 26.84
N ILE A 762 11.31 -43.64 27.47
CA ILE A 762 12.78 -43.78 27.38
C ILE A 762 13.23 -45.09 28.02
N LEU A 763 12.71 -45.41 29.22
CA LEU A 763 13.06 -46.65 29.89
C LEU A 763 12.64 -47.89 29.08
N ILE A 764 11.43 -47.88 28.52
CA ILE A 764 10.92 -48.94 27.65
C ILE A 764 11.78 -49.08 26.40
N ALA A 765 12.13 -47.99 25.72
CA ALA A 765 13.01 -48.01 24.56
C ALA A 765 14.39 -48.59 24.90
N TYR A 766 14.96 -48.21 26.05
CA TYR A 766 16.21 -48.78 26.55
C TYR A 766 16.07 -50.29 26.80
N GLN A 767 15.02 -50.72 27.52
CA GLN A 767 14.79 -52.13 27.83
C GLN A 767 14.56 -52.96 26.55
N PHE A 768 13.93 -52.36 25.54
CA PHE A 768 13.71 -52.96 24.23
C PHE A 768 15.04 -53.20 23.50
N ILE A 769 15.86 -52.16 23.31
CA ILE A 769 17.18 -52.27 22.64
C ILE A 769 18.12 -53.20 23.41
N ALA A 770 18.13 -53.09 24.74
CA ALA A 770 18.96 -53.89 25.61
C ALA A 770 18.45 -55.34 25.77
N LYS A 771 17.33 -55.70 25.13
CA LYS A 771 16.70 -57.03 25.17
C LYS A 771 16.46 -57.54 26.59
N ARG A 772 16.04 -56.65 27.49
CA ARG A 772 15.85 -56.92 28.92
C ARG A 772 14.65 -57.84 29.16
N THR A 773 14.77 -58.78 30.08
CA THR A 773 13.65 -59.65 30.52
C THR A 773 12.49 -58.85 31.13
N SER A 774 12.78 -57.66 31.66
CA SER A 774 11.78 -56.74 32.22
C SER A 774 10.90 -56.04 31.17
N PHE A 775 11.35 -55.98 29.90
CA PHE A 775 10.66 -55.22 28.84
C PHE A 775 9.18 -55.64 28.65
N PRO A 776 8.83 -56.93 28.44
CA PRO A 776 7.45 -57.30 28.07
C PRO A 776 6.42 -56.93 29.14
N ILE A 777 6.78 -57.10 30.42
CA ILE A 777 5.90 -56.80 31.54
C ILE A 777 5.83 -55.30 31.79
N ASN A 778 6.96 -54.60 31.76
CA ASN A 778 6.97 -53.15 31.97
C ASN A 778 6.23 -52.40 30.86
N TYR A 779 6.41 -52.81 29.60
CA TYR A 779 5.68 -52.22 28.48
C TYR A 779 4.17 -52.42 28.63
N SER A 780 3.75 -53.62 28.98
CA SER A 780 2.33 -53.93 29.23
C SER A 780 1.79 -53.12 30.41
N GLY A 781 2.56 -52.98 31.49
CA GLY A 781 2.21 -52.17 32.65
C GLY A 781 2.05 -50.69 32.32
N VAL A 782 2.96 -50.11 31.52
CA VAL A 782 2.87 -48.72 31.08
C VAL A 782 1.62 -48.48 30.22
N LEU A 783 1.27 -49.42 29.32
CA LEU A 783 0.05 -49.30 28.54
C LEU A 783 -1.20 -49.32 29.44
N VAL A 784 -1.28 -50.24 30.41
CA VAL A 784 -2.41 -50.33 31.35
C VAL A 784 -2.53 -49.06 32.18
N ILE A 785 -1.41 -48.58 32.74
CA ILE A 785 -1.38 -47.34 33.53
C ILE A 785 -1.88 -46.16 32.67
N ASN A 786 -1.44 -46.05 31.42
CA ASN A 786 -1.89 -45.00 30.51
C ASN A 786 -3.39 -45.02 30.27
N PHE A 787 -3.96 -46.18 29.97
CA PHE A 787 -5.40 -46.32 29.79
C PHE A 787 -6.18 -45.96 31.05
N VAL A 788 -5.75 -46.45 32.22
CA VAL A 788 -6.45 -46.19 33.49
C VAL A 788 -6.42 -44.71 33.82
N VAL A 789 -5.24 -44.06 33.76
CA VAL A 789 -5.10 -42.64 34.09
C VAL A 789 -5.86 -41.77 33.10
N ARG A 790 -5.77 -42.04 31.79
CA ARG A 790 -6.52 -41.30 30.76
C ARG A 790 -8.03 -41.46 30.92
N THR A 791 -8.50 -42.66 31.27
CA THR A 791 -9.93 -42.92 31.54
C THR A 791 -10.39 -42.17 32.79
N LEU A 792 -9.59 -42.15 33.85
CA LEU A 792 -9.91 -41.39 35.07
C LEU A 792 -9.99 -39.89 34.78
N ILE A 793 -8.99 -39.32 34.09
CA ILE A 793 -9.00 -37.91 33.68
C ILE A 793 -10.27 -37.60 32.88
N TYR A 794 -10.59 -38.41 31.87
CA TYR A 794 -11.79 -38.24 31.06
C TYR A 794 -13.08 -38.28 31.89
N MET A 795 -13.25 -39.29 32.74
CA MET A 795 -14.44 -39.42 33.60
C MET A 795 -14.58 -38.23 34.55
N SER A 796 -13.45 -37.74 35.09
CA SER A 796 -13.44 -36.57 35.96
C SER A 796 -13.78 -35.28 35.19
N LEU A 797 -13.33 -35.10 33.95
CA LEU A 797 -13.69 -33.96 33.11
C LEU A 797 -15.17 -33.99 32.70
N VAL A 798 -15.71 -35.15 32.32
CA VAL A 798 -17.14 -35.33 32.04
C VAL A 798 -17.98 -35.02 33.29
N TYR A 799 -17.53 -35.45 34.46
CA TYR A 799 -18.19 -35.16 35.73
C TYR A 799 -18.18 -33.65 36.05
N ILE A 800 -17.06 -32.95 35.83
CA ILE A 800 -16.98 -31.49 36.01
C ILE A 800 -17.90 -30.78 35.01
N GLN A 801 -17.86 -31.15 33.73
CA GLN A 801 -18.70 -30.56 32.68
C GLN A 801 -20.20 -30.68 33.00
N GLY A 802 -20.63 -31.84 33.52
CA GLY A 802 -22.03 -32.05 33.90
C GLY A 802 -22.50 -31.23 35.11
N ASN A 803 -21.59 -30.71 35.94
CA ASN A 803 -21.91 -29.99 37.18
C ASN A 803 -21.51 -28.50 37.17
N VAL A 804 -20.71 -28.08 36.19
CA VAL A 804 -20.30 -26.68 35.99
C VAL A 804 -20.89 -26.20 34.67
N SER A 805 -22.04 -25.55 34.73
CA SER A 805 -22.93 -25.22 33.60
C SER A 805 -22.40 -24.18 32.59
N SER A 806 -21.09 -23.88 32.60
CA SER A 806 -20.50 -22.79 31.82
C SER A 806 -19.36 -23.19 30.88
N TYR A 807 -18.98 -24.47 30.79
CA TYR A 807 -17.84 -24.90 29.96
C TYR A 807 -18.15 -26.13 29.13
N ASP A 808 -18.01 -26.00 27.81
CA ASP A 808 -18.10 -27.12 26.87
C ASP A 808 -16.72 -27.75 26.70
N ILE A 809 -16.35 -28.64 27.64
CA ILE A 809 -15.09 -29.38 27.55
C ILE A 809 -15.28 -30.44 26.46
N ALA A 810 -14.59 -30.29 25.33
CA ALA A 810 -14.66 -31.24 24.23
C ALA A 810 -14.15 -32.63 24.65
N THR A 811 -15.04 -33.51 25.10
CA THR A 811 -14.72 -34.84 25.60
C THR A 811 -14.98 -35.89 24.51
N ASN A 812 -13.95 -36.22 23.72
CA ASN A 812 -14.09 -37.22 22.65
C ASN A 812 -13.82 -38.66 23.15
N PRO A 813 -14.83 -39.54 23.24
CA PRO A 813 -14.67 -40.91 23.75
C PRO A 813 -13.85 -41.83 22.83
N SER A 814 -13.67 -41.46 21.56
CA SER A 814 -12.93 -42.28 20.58
C SER A 814 -11.48 -42.55 20.98
N SER A 815 -10.85 -41.63 21.71
CA SER A 815 -9.48 -41.75 22.20
C SER A 815 -9.30 -42.90 23.20
N ILE A 816 -10.26 -43.09 24.11
CA ILE A 816 -10.25 -44.16 25.11
C ILE A 816 -10.53 -45.51 24.45
N ILE A 817 -11.49 -45.55 23.52
CA ILE A 817 -11.83 -46.77 22.77
C ILE A 817 -10.62 -47.26 21.97
N PHE A 818 -9.91 -46.34 21.30
CA PHE A 818 -8.70 -46.69 20.56
C PHE A 818 -7.58 -47.22 21.47
N GLN A 819 -7.36 -46.61 22.65
CA GLN A 819 -6.39 -47.11 23.63
C GLN A 819 -6.76 -48.50 24.17
N LEU A 820 -8.04 -48.78 24.41
CA LEU A 820 -8.52 -50.10 24.82
C LEU A 820 -8.24 -51.16 23.74
N ILE A 821 -8.47 -50.83 22.47
CA ILE A 821 -8.15 -51.72 21.34
C ILE A 821 -6.64 -52.02 21.31
N LEU A 822 -5.80 -51.00 21.45
CA LEU A 822 -4.34 -51.18 21.49
C LEU A 822 -3.89 -52.08 22.65
N LEU A 823 -4.48 -51.93 23.83
CA LEU A 823 -4.22 -52.82 24.96
C LEU A 823 -4.57 -54.28 24.66
N CYS A 824 -5.78 -54.51 24.15
CA CYS A 824 -6.28 -55.85 23.86
C CYS A 824 -5.46 -56.55 22.77
N ILE A 825 -4.82 -55.80 21.87
CA ILE A 825 -3.96 -56.34 20.83
C ILE A 825 -2.53 -56.56 21.37
N TRP A 826 -1.90 -55.51 21.90
CA TRP A 826 -0.47 -55.54 22.16
C TRP A 826 -0.08 -56.31 23.42
N ILE A 827 -0.89 -56.30 24.47
CA ILE A 827 -0.55 -57.00 25.73
C ILE A 827 -0.49 -58.51 25.52
N PRO A 828 -1.51 -59.18 24.93
CA PRO A 828 -1.44 -60.62 24.70
C PRO A 828 -0.30 -61.00 23.75
N ILE A 829 -0.08 -60.20 22.70
CA ILE A 829 1.00 -60.40 21.74
C ILE A 829 2.36 -60.31 22.42
N ILE A 830 2.58 -59.35 23.31
CA ILE A 830 3.88 -59.14 23.95
C ILE A 830 4.14 -60.13 25.09
N ILE A 831 3.12 -60.52 25.86
CA ILE A 831 3.31 -61.45 26.99
C ILE A 831 3.42 -62.90 26.53
N PHE A 832 2.56 -63.34 25.59
CA PHE A 832 2.42 -64.76 25.24
C PHE A 832 3.22 -65.18 24.01
N SER A 833 3.79 -64.25 23.23
CA SER A 833 4.54 -64.61 22.04
C SER A 833 5.85 -65.32 22.36
N ASN A 834 6.03 -66.50 21.77
CA ASN A 834 7.30 -67.24 21.80
C ASN A 834 8.46 -66.38 21.30
N ARG A 835 8.24 -65.58 20.23
CA ARG A 835 9.25 -64.69 19.65
C ARG A 835 9.71 -63.61 20.63
N VAL A 836 8.81 -63.08 21.47
CA VAL A 836 9.16 -62.10 22.51
C VAL A 836 9.94 -62.80 23.63
N GLN A 837 9.49 -63.97 24.06
CA GLN A 837 10.18 -64.76 25.10
C GLN A 837 11.60 -65.19 24.65
N GLU A 838 11.80 -65.44 23.36
CA GLU A 838 13.10 -65.76 22.73
C GLU A 838 14.04 -64.55 22.60
N THR A 839 13.48 -63.36 22.37
CA THR A 839 14.25 -62.14 22.10
C THR A 839 14.71 -61.44 23.39
N PHE A 840 13.85 -61.37 24.41
CA PHE A 840 14.07 -60.57 25.63
C PHE A 840 14.59 -61.40 26.80
N VAL A 841 15.83 -61.89 26.67
CA VAL A 841 16.43 -62.85 27.63
C VAL A 841 17.55 -62.26 28.49
N LYS A 842 17.96 -60.99 28.25
CA LYS A 842 19.11 -60.39 28.96
C LYS A 842 18.72 -59.86 30.34
N ARG A 843 18.97 -60.67 31.37
CA ARG A 843 18.88 -60.24 32.77
C ARG A 843 19.92 -59.18 33.12
N ARG A 844 19.73 -58.51 34.24
CA ARG A 844 20.76 -57.62 34.80
C ARG A 844 21.95 -58.46 35.28
N LYS A 845 23.19 -58.12 34.88
CA LYS A 845 24.39 -58.72 35.48
C LYS A 845 24.30 -58.47 37.00
N LYS A 846 24.19 -59.55 37.79
CA LYS A 846 24.47 -59.49 39.23
C LYS A 846 25.97 -59.25 39.36
N ASP A 847 26.38 -58.17 39.99
CA ASP A 847 27.76 -58.03 40.46
C ASP A 847 28.00 -59.11 41.52
N SER A 848 28.55 -60.25 41.11
CA SER A 848 29.22 -61.18 42.02
C SER A 848 30.68 -60.76 42.12
N VAL A 849 31.05 -60.27 43.29
CA VAL A 849 32.39 -59.80 43.70
C VAL A 849 33.50 -60.84 43.40
N MET A 850 34.60 -60.45 42.75
CA MET A 850 35.89 -61.19 42.80
C MET A 850 37.07 -60.24 43.03
N LYS A 851 37.80 -60.49 44.13
CA LYS A 851 39.17 -60.05 44.42
C LYS A 851 40.18 -61.02 43.75
N SER A 852 41.36 -60.49 43.37
CA SER A 852 42.66 -61.16 43.12
C SER A 852 42.73 -62.07 41.87
N ASP A 853 43.79 -62.13 41.04
CA ASP A 853 45.19 -61.72 41.12
C ASP A 853 45.84 -61.58 39.72
N ALA A 854 47.04 -60.98 39.74
CA ALA A 854 48.17 -61.17 38.82
C ALA A 854 48.32 -60.24 37.60
N LYS A 855 49.25 -59.27 37.74
CA LYS A 855 50.47 -59.32 36.92
C LYS A 855 51.66 -58.69 37.63
N GLN A 856 52.55 -59.56 38.12
CA GLN A 856 53.98 -59.31 38.26
C GLN A 856 54.55 -58.99 36.87
N LEU A 857 55.27 -57.87 36.77
CA LEU A 857 56.24 -57.53 35.73
C LEU A 857 57.40 -56.81 36.42
N ILE A 858 58.33 -57.60 36.97
CA ILE A 858 59.79 -57.44 36.85
C ILE A 858 60.31 -58.87 36.59
N ASP A 859 61.23 -58.94 35.63
CA ASP A 859 61.87 -60.09 34.94
C ASP A 859 61.10 -60.74 33.78
#